data_AF-A0A366JAA1-F1
#
_entry.id   AF-A0A366JAA1-F1
#
_cell.length_a   1.000
_cell.length_b   1.000
_cell.length_c   1.000
_cell.angle_alpha   90.00
_cell.angle_beta   90.00
_cell.angle_gamma   90.00
#
_symmetry.space_group_name_H-M   'P 1'
#
loop_
_entity.id
_entity.type
_entity.pdbx_description
1 polymer ?
#
loop_
_entity_poly.entity_id
_entity_poly.type
_entity_poly.pdbx_seq_one_letter_code
_entity_poly.pdbx_strand_id
1 'polypeptide(L)'
;MDDFLRTITFCILQLIISTFSFATTTPLADKYISEHGLKKSVGQIFVVGIPTDYKNTAGSSDYKKLIEDLNIGGIILNTYNLPSSELENEKRNTAVMDAANFVQRLKSSTEFKESPLMVMSDFESYRFTSVKYPLFPPPNPLVLSSTGDTKWSRYAARLAAAQLKSLGVNILLGPVFDLDGSKQDKIDQMTYMRSFSSEAHIALPHIKEFLEGLKNSKIISFSKHFPSYSSTFSDTHEEPSNYIGSHDSLIKEIEYLKSLDAYFDGVMTSHLTIQEHNSDTPASLSHNFFKDYMSNFKEKILITDDLSDMKSSLEYFESNFYQVNPAVISKEAFNAGNDLLLFSHLTSVSGKQHAKRTSFKSVDISDAITELESEISKSQSQLQRFKRSLEKILTLKIKINNLSNSSSSSYKYYTSEALSGLENINNEEEFLLEVYRNALIEVSKGSEDDLKITKSGNSILFIGQKEFLAPIKYSLRKNFTNHELEKSYSGSKFEKEKTKILKLIKEHEKVFFSASSPDHINILDHIRLKSPIDFKNIVVFLHASPSILKPFFIDRINIIGNFSHDPLSFYIDHEYIDGKINAKNRTETPISISDGAVHNALNVSPPKYEGISPKEIIYFSTELEKLFYEEKIKLEKKVDIKNKEIEKLKIIKKQKNEKETKKESYIKGLLYSSLTISSILLIFIYFKATSRTHKWEFYSKRRLIFSIPKLLKFCLLAMTAGIVFFNQDPDTVMFTGLITFIGGLLVTETMNYFLSRSNTTQ
;
A
#
# COMPACT_ATOMS: atom_id res chain seq x y z
N MET A 1 74.51 -6.48 3.12
CA MET A 1 73.78 -7.22 4.17
C MET A 1 72.55 -6.41 4.59
N ASP A 2 72.72 -5.12 4.85
CA ASP A 2 71.64 -4.21 5.30
C ASP A 2 70.40 -4.18 4.40
N ASP A 3 70.52 -4.21 3.07
CA ASP A 3 69.33 -4.21 2.19
C ASP A 3 68.49 -5.48 2.30
N PHE A 4 69.13 -6.63 2.56
CA PHE A 4 68.44 -7.90 2.82
C PHE A 4 67.70 -7.86 4.17
N LEU A 5 68.36 -7.30 5.20
CA LEU A 5 67.73 -7.04 6.50
C LEU A 5 66.57 -6.05 6.38
N ARG A 6 66.73 -4.94 5.66
CA ARG A 6 65.67 -3.94 5.40
C ARG A 6 64.49 -4.56 4.65
N THR A 7 64.74 -5.40 3.65
CA THR A 7 63.70 -6.12 2.90
C THR A 7 62.93 -7.06 3.83
N ILE A 8 63.64 -7.84 4.67
CA ILE A 8 63.01 -8.72 5.67
C ILE A 8 62.21 -7.91 6.68
N THR A 9 62.73 -6.81 7.23
CA THR A 9 62.01 -5.93 8.16
C THR A 9 60.77 -5.33 7.50
N PHE A 10 60.83 -4.93 6.23
CA PHE A 10 59.68 -4.40 5.49
C PHE A 10 58.61 -5.48 5.23
N CYS A 11 59.01 -6.69 4.84
CA CYS A 11 58.09 -7.82 4.68
C CYS A 11 57.46 -8.26 6.02
N ILE A 12 58.23 -8.23 7.12
CA ILE A 12 57.71 -8.50 8.47
C ILE A 12 56.74 -7.39 8.90
N LEU A 13 57.04 -6.11 8.65
CA LEU A 13 56.08 -5.03 8.89
C LEU A 13 54.81 -5.20 8.05
N GLN A 14 54.91 -5.57 6.77
CA GLN A 14 53.71 -5.85 5.97
C GLN A 14 52.92 -7.06 6.49
N LEU A 15 53.58 -8.14 6.94
CA LEU A 15 52.88 -9.25 7.60
C LEU A 15 52.17 -8.79 8.88
N ILE A 16 52.83 -8.02 9.75
CA ILE A 16 52.25 -7.49 10.99
C ILE A 16 51.07 -6.55 10.67
N ILE A 17 51.21 -5.64 9.71
CA ILE A 17 50.11 -4.74 9.28
C ILE A 17 48.94 -5.54 8.69
N SER A 18 49.22 -6.56 7.87
CA SER A 18 48.18 -7.41 7.27
C SER A 18 47.45 -8.27 8.30
N THR A 19 48.12 -8.68 9.38
CA THR A 19 47.50 -9.47 10.46
C THR A 19 46.75 -8.61 11.48
N PHE A 20 47.23 -7.38 11.77
CA PHE A 20 46.47 -6.42 12.58
C PHE A 20 45.25 -5.83 11.86
N SER A 21 45.24 -5.79 10.53
CA SER A 21 44.08 -5.33 9.74
C SER A 21 42.89 -6.32 9.71
N PHE A 22 43.04 -7.53 10.27
CA PHE A 22 41.96 -8.53 10.39
C PHE A 22 41.52 -8.77 11.85
N ALA A 23 41.55 -7.72 12.68
CA ALA A 23 40.67 -7.62 13.84
C ALA A 23 39.21 -7.47 13.36
N THR A 24 38.60 -8.57 12.91
CA THR A 24 37.19 -8.59 12.49
C THR A 24 36.30 -8.27 13.69
N THR A 25 35.79 -7.04 13.75
CA THR A 25 34.82 -6.63 14.77
C THR A 25 33.61 -7.55 14.72
N THR A 26 33.31 -8.22 15.82
CA THR A 26 32.11 -9.06 15.96
C THR A 26 30.88 -8.25 15.55
N PRO A 27 30.02 -8.76 14.65
CA PRO A 27 28.78 -8.07 14.25
C PRO A 27 27.95 -7.68 15.47
N LEU A 28 27.24 -6.54 15.39
CA LEU A 28 26.44 -6.02 16.51
C LEU A 28 25.40 -7.05 16.97
N ALA A 29 24.78 -7.76 16.03
CA ALA A 29 23.83 -8.83 16.30
C ALA A 29 24.47 -10.02 17.03
N ASP A 30 25.69 -10.42 16.66
CA ASP A 30 26.42 -11.50 17.33
C ASP A 30 26.84 -11.09 18.76
N LYS A 31 27.33 -9.86 18.94
CA LYS A 31 27.61 -9.28 20.28
C LYS A 31 26.34 -9.28 21.13
N TYR A 32 25.27 -8.68 20.64
CA TYR A 32 24.00 -8.50 21.37
C TYR A 32 23.37 -9.84 21.77
N ILE A 33 23.36 -10.84 20.88
CA ILE A 33 22.88 -12.20 21.19
C ILE A 33 23.76 -12.87 22.25
N SER A 34 25.08 -12.65 22.24
CA SER A 34 25.98 -13.21 23.26
C SER A 34 25.84 -12.53 24.64
N GLU A 35 25.50 -11.24 24.68
CA GLU A 35 25.35 -10.45 25.92
C GLU A 35 23.95 -10.57 26.55
N HIS A 36 22.90 -10.85 25.75
CA HIS A 36 21.50 -10.82 26.22
C HIS A 36 20.70 -12.12 25.95
N GLY A 37 21.26 -13.06 25.17
CA GLY A 37 20.57 -14.28 24.76
C GLY A 37 19.56 -14.07 23.63
N LEU A 38 19.12 -15.17 23.01
CA LEU A 38 18.25 -15.13 21.83
C LEU A 38 16.89 -14.50 22.15
N LYS A 39 16.18 -14.93 23.21
CA LYS A 39 14.87 -14.38 23.59
C LYS A 39 14.80 -12.85 23.69
N LYS A 40 15.69 -12.24 24.49
CA LYS A 40 15.75 -10.77 24.61
C LYS A 40 16.20 -10.09 23.31
N SER A 41 16.97 -10.78 22.46
CA SER A 41 17.29 -10.30 21.12
C SER A 41 16.07 -10.31 20.18
N VAL A 42 15.22 -11.35 20.25
CA VAL A 42 13.99 -11.45 19.44
C VAL A 42 12.98 -10.34 19.81
N GLY A 43 12.93 -9.93 21.08
CA GLY A 43 12.16 -8.76 21.52
C GLY A 43 12.49 -7.48 20.71
N GLN A 44 13.74 -7.31 20.25
CA GLN A 44 14.15 -6.12 19.49
C GLN A 44 13.45 -5.95 18.12
N ILE A 45 12.75 -6.97 17.61
CA ILE A 45 11.93 -6.90 16.39
C ILE A 45 10.58 -6.20 16.63
N PHE A 46 10.08 -6.18 17.86
CA PHE A 46 8.73 -5.71 18.16
C PHE A 46 8.65 -4.20 18.37
N VAL A 47 7.65 -3.58 17.74
CA VAL A 47 7.19 -2.22 17.98
C VAL A 47 5.73 -2.28 18.44
N VAL A 48 5.45 -1.82 19.66
CA VAL A 48 4.11 -1.98 20.27
C VAL A 48 3.53 -0.68 20.82
N GLY A 49 2.21 -0.55 20.80
CA GLY A 49 1.51 0.44 21.59
C GLY A 49 1.57 0.07 23.07
N ILE A 50 1.97 0.99 23.93
CA ILE A 50 1.93 0.79 25.39
C ILE A 50 0.51 1.12 25.89
N PRO A 51 -0.24 0.18 26.49
CA PRO A 51 -1.64 0.39 26.88
C PRO A 51 -1.77 1.12 28.24
N THR A 52 -1.13 2.29 28.35
CA THR A 52 -1.21 3.19 29.52
C THR A 52 -1.17 4.66 29.07
N ASP A 53 -1.34 5.59 30.00
CA ASP A 53 -1.28 7.03 29.74
C ASP A 53 -0.29 7.74 30.67
N TYR A 54 0.06 8.99 30.34
CA TYR A 54 0.99 9.84 31.08
C TYR A 54 0.73 9.93 32.59
N LYS A 55 -0.52 9.81 33.06
CA LYS A 55 -0.88 9.85 34.48
C LYS A 55 -0.61 8.51 35.16
N ASN A 56 -0.99 7.41 34.51
CA ASN A 56 -1.07 6.06 35.12
C ASN A 56 0.26 5.26 35.11
N THR A 57 1.38 5.92 34.81
CA THR A 57 2.70 5.28 34.63
C THR A 57 3.37 4.71 35.88
N ALA A 58 3.00 5.11 37.10
CA ALA A 58 3.72 4.72 38.31
C ALA A 58 3.49 3.26 38.77
N GLY A 59 2.58 2.51 38.13
CA GLY A 59 2.22 1.15 38.56
C GLY A 59 1.58 0.25 37.49
N SER A 60 1.65 0.61 36.21
CA SER A 60 1.15 -0.26 35.12
C SER A 60 2.14 -1.40 34.86
N SER A 61 1.70 -2.65 35.08
CA SER A 61 2.49 -3.85 34.81
C SER A 61 2.73 -4.10 33.32
N ASP A 62 1.90 -3.53 32.44
CA ASP A 62 1.99 -3.67 30.99
C ASP A 62 3.31 -3.12 30.43
N TYR A 63 3.66 -1.86 30.71
CA TYR A 63 4.89 -1.28 30.15
C TYR A 63 6.15 -1.91 30.75
N LYS A 64 6.13 -2.30 32.03
CA LYS A 64 7.23 -3.06 32.65
C LYS A 64 7.43 -4.39 31.94
N LYS A 65 6.36 -5.16 31.74
CA LYS A 65 6.44 -6.45 31.03
C LYS A 65 6.97 -6.27 29.60
N LEU A 66 6.49 -5.26 28.88
CA LEU A 66 6.91 -5.02 27.51
C LEU A 66 8.37 -4.54 27.41
N ILE A 67 8.78 -3.55 28.21
CA ILE A 67 10.09 -2.88 28.10
C ILE A 67 11.20 -3.58 28.89
N GLU A 68 10.95 -3.99 30.14
CA GLU A 68 11.96 -4.58 31.03
C GLU A 68 12.05 -6.10 30.86
N ASP A 69 10.91 -6.80 30.96
CA ASP A 69 10.90 -8.28 30.94
C ASP A 69 11.13 -8.82 29.52
N LEU A 70 10.38 -8.31 28.53
CA LEU A 70 10.39 -8.79 27.13
C LEU A 70 11.41 -8.07 26.23
N ASN A 71 12.00 -6.96 26.66
CA ASN A 71 13.02 -6.20 25.92
C ASN A 71 12.60 -5.85 24.47
N ILE A 72 11.45 -5.18 24.30
CA ILE A 72 10.98 -4.74 22.97
C ILE A 72 11.95 -3.78 22.27
N GLY A 73 11.92 -3.79 20.93
CA GLY A 73 12.74 -2.90 20.09
C GLY A 73 12.30 -1.44 20.19
N GLY A 74 10.99 -1.22 20.16
CA GLY A 74 10.41 0.12 20.20
C GLY A 74 8.95 0.17 20.61
N ILE A 75 8.45 1.40 20.71
CA ILE A 75 7.05 1.72 21.00
C ILE A 75 6.50 2.67 19.94
N ILE A 76 5.18 2.67 19.76
CA ILE A 76 4.46 3.71 19.04
C ILE A 76 3.60 4.53 20.01
N LEU A 77 3.60 5.85 19.85
CA LEU A 77 2.79 6.77 20.64
C LEU A 77 1.49 7.11 19.93
N ASN A 78 0.39 6.88 20.64
CA ASN A 78 -0.98 7.12 20.23
C ASN A 78 -1.65 8.16 21.16
N THR A 79 -2.75 8.75 20.71
CA THR A 79 -3.39 9.89 21.40
C THR A 79 -3.92 9.49 22.78
N TYR A 80 -4.26 8.21 22.97
CA TYR A 80 -4.67 7.67 24.27
C TYR A 80 -3.53 7.63 25.31
N ASN A 81 -2.27 7.78 24.91
CA ASN A 81 -1.14 7.87 25.83
C ASN A 81 -0.96 9.28 26.42
N LEU A 82 -1.52 10.31 25.75
CA LEU A 82 -1.16 11.71 25.91
C LEU A 82 -2.26 12.54 26.59
N PRO A 83 -1.96 13.80 26.99
CA PRO A 83 -2.96 14.73 27.49
C PRO A 83 -4.10 15.02 26.50
N SER A 84 -5.32 15.17 27.02
CA SER A 84 -6.52 15.55 26.25
C SER A 84 -6.59 17.07 26.05
N SER A 85 -7.27 17.50 24.99
CA SER A 85 -7.50 18.92 24.67
C SER A 85 -8.53 19.63 25.58
N GLU A 86 -8.83 19.06 26.74
CA GLU A 86 -9.59 19.70 27.84
C GLU A 86 -8.71 20.70 28.62
N LEU A 87 -7.43 20.79 28.26
CA LEU A 87 -6.41 21.65 28.83
C LEU A 87 -6.22 22.90 27.96
N GLU A 88 -6.69 24.04 28.46
CA GLU A 88 -6.56 25.38 27.87
C GLU A 88 -5.11 25.74 27.50
N ASN A 89 -4.91 26.72 26.60
CA ASN A 89 -3.59 27.04 26.01
C ASN A 89 -2.46 27.25 27.03
N GLU A 90 -2.72 27.86 28.20
CA GLU A 90 -1.72 28.04 29.26
C GLU A 90 -1.16 26.72 29.80
N LYS A 91 -1.93 25.63 29.71
CA LYS A 91 -1.59 24.27 30.17
C LYS A 91 -0.88 23.45 29.08
N ARG A 92 -0.79 23.93 27.83
CA ARG A 92 -0.15 23.21 26.71
C ARG A 92 1.33 22.90 26.99
N ASN A 93 2.06 23.86 27.55
CA ASN A 93 3.48 23.65 27.90
C ASN A 93 3.64 22.58 28.99
N THR A 94 2.76 22.56 29.99
CA THR A 94 2.69 21.50 31.01
C THR A 94 2.39 20.16 30.38
N ALA A 95 1.43 20.10 29.45
CA ALA A 95 1.08 18.88 28.73
C ALA A 95 2.22 18.33 27.85
N VAL A 96 3.00 19.20 27.19
CA VAL A 96 4.24 18.81 26.50
C VAL A 96 5.25 18.21 27.49
N MET A 97 5.43 18.84 28.66
CA MET A 97 6.34 18.33 29.70
C MET A 97 5.85 16.99 30.28
N ASP A 98 4.56 16.82 30.54
CA ASP A 98 3.98 15.57 31.06
C ASP A 98 4.17 14.41 30.06
N ALA A 99 3.94 14.66 28.78
CA ALA A 99 4.17 13.70 27.70
C ALA A 99 5.67 13.37 27.52
N ALA A 100 6.55 14.38 27.54
CA ALA A 100 8.00 14.18 27.49
C ALA A 100 8.51 13.39 28.72
N ASN A 101 8.00 13.70 29.91
CA ASN A 101 8.32 13.00 31.15
C ASN A 101 7.83 11.55 31.12
N PHE A 102 6.67 11.27 30.53
CA PHE A 102 6.17 9.91 30.29
C PHE A 102 7.10 9.11 29.38
N VAL A 103 7.44 9.65 28.21
CA VAL A 103 8.35 8.98 27.26
C VAL A 103 9.76 8.82 27.85
N GLN A 104 10.23 9.81 28.62
CA GLN A 104 11.49 9.69 29.36
C GLN A 104 11.44 8.56 30.40
N ARG A 105 10.32 8.34 31.11
CA ARG A 105 10.16 7.18 31.99
C ARG A 105 10.26 5.86 31.22
N LEU A 106 9.53 5.72 30.11
CA LEU A 106 9.60 4.51 29.26
C LEU A 106 11.02 4.24 28.73
N LYS A 107 11.73 5.29 28.29
CA LYS A 107 13.15 5.20 27.89
C LYS A 107 14.11 4.91 29.04
N SER A 108 13.74 5.23 30.28
CA SER A 108 14.59 4.98 31.47
C SER A 108 14.39 3.56 32.01
N SER A 109 13.28 2.90 31.67
CA SER A 109 13.01 1.48 31.95
C SER A 109 13.77 0.52 31.03
N THR A 110 14.39 0.94 29.92
CA THR A 110 15.24 0.02 29.16
C THR A 110 16.51 -0.31 29.95
N GLU A 111 16.70 -1.58 30.31
CA GLU A 111 17.90 -2.06 31.02
C GLU A 111 19.20 -1.73 30.25
N PHE A 112 19.14 -1.73 28.91
CA PHE A 112 20.31 -1.70 28.03
C PHE A 112 20.54 -0.32 27.40
N LYS A 113 21.32 0.52 28.08
CA LYS A 113 21.65 1.90 27.65
C LYS A 113 22.35 2.01 26.28
N GLU A 114 22.97 0.93 25.79
CA GLU A 114 23.57 0.89 24.44
C GLU A 114 22.52 0.69 23.32
N SER A 115 21.30 0.22 23.64
CA SER A 115 20.22 -0.06 22.70
C SER A 115 18.95 0.76 23.01
N PRO A 116 18.98 2.09 22.83
CA PRO A 116 17.87 2.97 23.22
C PRO A 116 16.53 2.59 22.59
N LEU A 117 15.45 2.85 23.33
CA LEU A 117 14.09 2.59 22.84
C LEU A 117 13.80 3.41 21.57
N MET A 118 13.38 2.74 20.51
CA MET A 118 12.76 3.41 19.36
C MET A 118 11.38 3.91 19.78
N VAL A 119 11.08 5.17 19.52
CA VAL A 119 9.81 5.82 19.88
C VAL A 119 9.25 6.42 18.60
N MET A 120 8.21 5.78 18.07
CA MET A 120 7.58 6.07 16.78
C MET A 120 6.26 6.83 16.96
N SER A 121 5.82 7.54 15.92
CA SER A 121 4.47 8.10 15.83
C SER A 121 4.11 8.49 14.39
N ASP A 122 2.82 8.44 14.05
CA ASP A 122 2.25 9.03 12.83
C ASP A 122 1.85 10.48 13.07
N PHE A 123 2.41 11.40 12.29
CA PHE A 123 2.21 12.84 12.46
C PHE A 123 2.06 13.52 11.09
N GLU A 124 1.06 13.08 10.33
CA GLU A 124 0.86 13.46 8.92
C GLU A 124 0.00 14.73 8.75
N SER A 125 -1.06 14.88 9.56
CA SER A 125 -1.95 16.04 9.52
C SER A 125 -2.91 16.14 10.71
N TYR A 126 -3.65 17.24 10.83
CA TYR A 126 -4.73 17.44 11.81
C TYR A 126 -5.78 16.32 11.86
N ARG A 127 -6.03 15.64 10.73
CA ARG A 127 -6.99 14.51 10.61
C ARG A 127 -6.31 13.15 10.75
N PHE A 128 -5.09 13.02 10.23
CA PHE A 128 -4.35 11.76 10.15
C PHE A 128 -3.10 11.85 11.02
N THR A 129 -3.27 11.61 12.31
CA THR A 129 -2.16 11.55 13.27
C THR A 129 -2.51 10.74 14.50
N SER A 130 -1.53 9.97 14.96
CA SER A 130 -1.54 9.27 16.23
C SER A 130 -1.26 10.22 17.42
N VAL A 131 -0.72 11.42 17.19
CA VAL A 131 -0.45 12.43 18.23
C VAL A 131 -1.02 13.78 17.83
N LYS A 132 -2.12 14.19 18.50
CA LYS A 132 -2.75 15.49 18.30
C LYS A 132 -2.29 16.49 19.38
N TYR A 133 -3.13 16.75 20.39
CA TYR A 133 -2.71 17.50 21.57
C TYR A 133 -1.57 16.74 22.30
N PRO A 134 -0.53 17.40 22.83
CA PRO A 134 -0.35 18.86 22.98
C PRO A 134 0.39 19.56 21.82
N LEU A 135 0.57 18.88 20.69
CA LEU A 135 1.28 19.40 19.51
C LEU A 135 0.32 20.07 18.51
N PHE A 136 0.90 20.73 17.51
CA PHE A 136 0.25 21.18 16.28
C PHE A 136 0.65 20.25 15.13
N PRO A 137 -0.24 19.35 14.68
CA PRO A 137 0.01 18.53 13.49
C PRO A 137 0.34 19.40 12.26
N PRO A 138 1.20 18.92 11.34
CA PRO A 138 1.58 19.71 10.18
C PRO A 138 0.38 19.95 9.23
N PRO A 139 0.47 20.92 8.32
CA PRO A 139 -0.45 21.04 7.20
C PRO A 139 -0.45 19.73 6.40
N ASN A 140 -1.63 19.28 5.95
CA ASN A 140 -1.69 18.03 5.21
C ASN A 140 -0.90 18.12 3.88
N PRO A 141 -0.40 16.99 3.34
CA PRO A 141 0.42 16.99 2.13
C PRO A 141 -0.18 17.70 0.90
N LEU A 142 -1.50 17.65 0.70
CA LEU A 142 -2.18 18.39 -0.36
C LEU A 142 -2.15 19.91 -0.15
N VAL A 143 -2.23 20.40 1.08
CA VAL A 143 -2.03 21.83 1.39
C VAL A 143 -0.61 22.24 1.03
N LEU A 144 0.38 21.43 1.41
CA LEU A 144 1.80 21.71 1.19
C LEU A 144 2.13 21.80 -0.30
N SER A 145 1.59 20.91 -1.14
CA SER A 145 1.72 21.01 -2.60
C SER A 145 0.89 22.13 -3.21
N SER A 146 -0.26 22.49 -2.62
CA SER A 146 -1.09 23.61 -3.07
C SER A 146 -0.41 24.97 -2.87
N THR A 147 0.59 25.07 -1.98
CA THR A 147 1.49 26.23 -1.97
C THR A 147 2.32 26.35 -3.25
N GLY A 148 2.64 25.21 -3.89
CA GLY A 148 3.60 25.04 -4.99
C GLY A 148 4.94 25.71 -4.78
N ASP A 149 5.39 25.79 -3.52
CA ASP A 149 6.75 26.15 -3.14
C ASP A 149 7.20 25.11 -2.13
N THR A 150 8.10 24.22 -2.55
CA THR A 150 8.50 23.04 -1.80
C THR A 150 9.20 23.38 -0.48
N LYS A 151 9.63 24.65 -0.26
CA LYS A 151 10.13 25.11 1.03
C LYS A 151 9.11 24.87 2.16
N TRP A 152 7.81 24.98 1.88
CA TRP A 152 6.78 24.77 2.89
C TRP A 152 6.72 23.32 3.37
N SER A 153 6.98 22.34 2.49
CA SER A 153 7.21 20.95 2.90
C SER A 153 8.43 20.81 3.80
N ARG A 154 9.56 21.45 3.46
CA ARG A 154 10.79 21.42 4.27
C ARG A 154 10.57 22.04 5.66
N TYR A 155 9.89 23.19 5.75
CA TYR A 155 9.60 23.84 7.03
C TYR A 155 8.55 23.09 7.86
N ALA A 156 7.50 22.54 7.24
CA ALA A 156 6.53 21.69 7.94
C ALA A 156 7.20 20.44 8.54
N ALA A 157 8.13 19.82 7.81
CA ALA A 157 8.94 18.72 8.31
C ALA A 157 9.88 19.13 9.46
N ARG A 158 10.53 20.31 9.37
CA ARG A 158 11.36 20.85 10.47
C ARG A 158 10.54 21.07 11.74
N LEU A 159 9.36 21.68 11.60
CA LEU A 159 8.41 21.91 12.68
C LEU A 159 7.93 20.59 13.29
N ALA A 160 7.52 19.64 12.45
CA ALA A 160 7.09 18.30 12.87
C ALA A 160 8.19 17.54 13.64
N ALA A 161 9.40 17.49 13.10
CA ALA A 161 10.53 16.82 13.73
C ALA A 161 10.89 17.44 15.09
N ALA A 162 10.88 18.76 15.21
CA ALA A 162 11.17 19.45 16.46
C ALA A 162 10.09 19.22 17.53
N GLN A 163 8.81 19.25 17.15
CA GLN A 163 7.69 18.93 18.04
C GLN A 163 7.70 17.47 18.51
N LEU A 164 7.92 16.52 17.60
CA LEU A 164 8.02 15.11 17.95
C LEU A 164 9.19 14.84 18.90
N LYS A 165 10.35 15.46 18.64
CA LYS A 165 11.52 15.37 19.52
C LYS A 165 11.30 16.00 20.90
N SER A 166 10.40 16.97 21.05
CA SER A 166 10.06 17.53 22.37
C SER A 166 9.34 16.51 23.25
N LEU A 167 8.52 15.63 22.66
CA LEU A 167 7.93 14.49 23.37
C LEU A 167 8.91 13.32 23.52
N GLY A 168 10.11 13.41 22.93
CA GLY A 168 11.08 12.31 22.89
C GLY A 168 10.81 11.26 21.81
N VAL A 169 9.88 11.49 20.87
CA VAL A 169 9.78 10.68 19.64
C VAL A 169 11.07 10.83 18.83
N ASN A 170 11.59 9.73 18.29
CA ASN A 170 12.84 9.71 17.52
C ASN A 170 12.69 9.13 16.09
N ILE A 171 11.52 8.58 15.76
CA ILE A 171 11.14 8.09 14.43
C ILE A 171 9.77 8.66 14.05
N LEU A 172 9.66 9.26 12.86
CA LEU A 172 8.37 9.56 12.22
C LEU A 172 8.01 8.44 11.25
N LEU A 173 6.79 7.92 11.40
CA LEU A 173 6.14 7.04 10.42
C LEU A 173 5.55 7.90 9.30
N GLY A 174 6.43 8.31 8.38
CA GLY A 174 6.12 9.18 7.26
C GLY A 174 7.38 9.82 6.63
N PRO A 175 7.21 10.65 5.60
CA PRO A 175 5.93 11.07 5.01
C PRO A 175 5.20 9.95 4.27
N VAL A 176 3.93 10.21 3.98
CA VAL A 176 3.18 9.45 2.98
C VAL A 176 3.78 9.71 1.60
N PHE A 177 4.06 8.62 0.89
CA PHE A 177 4.66 8.57 -0.44
C PHE A 177 3.61 8.30 -1.52
N ASP A 178 2.44 7.81 -1.12
CA ASP A 178 1.32 7.49 -2.00
C ASP A 178 0.88 8.72 -2.83
N LEU A 179 0.49 8.48 -4.08
CA LEU A 179 -0.20 9.46 -4.94
C LEU A 179 -1.71 9.44 -4.61
N ASP A 180 -2.46 10.52 -4.86
CA ASP A 180 -3.91 10.48 -4.62
C ASP A 180 -4.61 9.62 -5.68
N GLY A 181 -5.18 8.50 -5.26
CA GLY A 181 -5.87 7.53 -6.12
C GLY A 181 -7.31 7.95 -6.50
N SER A 182 -7.82 9.04 -5.93
CA SER A 182 -9.21 9.49 -6.13
C SER A 182 -9.52 9.85 -7.60
N LYS A 183 -10.71 9.44 -8.05
CA LYS A 183 -11.25 9.73 -9.39
C LYS A 183 -12.61 10.41 -9.26
N GLN A 184 -13.20 10.85 -10.37
CA GLN A 184 -14.54 11.45 -10.34
C GLN A 184 -15.53 10.48 -9.70
N ASP A 185 -16.33 11.00 -8.76
CA ASP A 185 -17.34 10.26 -7.97
C ASP A 185 -16.79 9.05 -7.17
N LYS A 186 -15.45 8.85 -7.06
CA LYS A 186 -14.82 7.75 -6.30
C LYS A 186 -13.55 8.19 -5.57
N ILE A 187 -13.69 8.43 -4.27
CA ILE A 187 -12.60 8.85 -3.37
C ILE A 187 -11.89 7.64 -2.78
N ASP A 188 -10.58 7.59 -2.93
CA ASP A 188 -9.73 6.63 -2.21
C ASP A 188 -9.50 7.13 -0.76
N GLN A 189 -10.15 6.47 0.20
CA GLN A 189 -10.07 6.86 1.62
C GLN A 189 -8.65 6.75 2.21
N MET A 190 -7.78 5.93 1.61
CA MET A 190 -6.44 5.67 2.11
C MET A 190 -5.43 6.76 1.71
N THR A 191 -5.60 7.43 0.56
CA THR A 191 -4.69 8.49 0.09
C THR A 191 -5.29 9.90 0.09
N TYR A 192 -6.63 10.03 0.14
CA TYR A 192 -7.37 11.29 0.10
C TYR A 192 -6.83 12.33 1.09
N MET A 193 -6.24 13.41 0.56
CA MET A 193 -5.60 14.51 1.33
C MET A 193 -4.39 14.08 2.19
N ARG A 194 -3.99 12.81 2.16
CA ARG A 194 -2.74 12.27 2.72
C ARG A 194 -1.61 12.28 1.68
N SER A 195 -1.95 12.24 0.40
CA SER A 195 -1.00 12.44 -0.69
C SER A 195 -0.68 13.93 -0.92
N PHE A 196 0.54 14.19 -1.42
CA PHE A 196 0.88 15.50 -1.99
C PHE A 196 0.21 15.76 -3.35
N SER A 197 -0.04 14.73 -4.16
CA SER A 197 -0.55 14.91 -5.54
C SER A 197 -0.97 13.58 -6.16
N SER A 198 -1.91 13.60 -7.11
CA SER A 198 -2.13 12.46 -8.02
C SER A 198 -0.96 12.25 -9.02
N GLU A 199 -0.11 13.27 -9.18
CA GLU A 199 0.97 13.35 -10.16
C GLU A 199 2.36 13.27 -9.52
N ALA A 200 3.15 12.26 -9.91
CA ALA A 200 4.49 12.03 -9.37
C ALA A 200 5.44 13.24 -9.55
N HIS A 201 5.29 14.00 -10.63
CA HIS A 201 6.12 15.16 -10.92
C HIS A 201 5.86 16.35 -9.98
N ILE A 202 4.69 16.40 -9.32
CA ILE A 202 4.34 17.37 -8.27
C ILE A 202 4.64 16.78 -6.88
N ALA A 203 4.29 15.50 -6.66
CA ALA A 203 4.49 14.83 -5.38
C ALA A 203 5.97 14.73 -4.97
N LEU A 204 6.84 14.20 -5.86
CA LEU A 204 8.22 13.84 -5.50
C LEU A 204 9.09 15.03 -5.07
N PRO A 205 9.02 16.23 -5.69
CA PRO A 205 9.70 17.42 -5.18
C PRO A 205 9.26 17.81 -3.76
N HIS A 206 7.95 17.72 -3.44
CA HIS A 206 7.44 18.02 -2.10
C HIS A 206 7.80 16.94 -1.06
N ILE A 207 7.76 15.65 -1.43
CA ILE A 207 8.18 14.53 -0.58
C ILE A 207 9.68 14.63 -0.25
N LYS A 208 10.53 14.88 -1.27
CA LYS A 208 11.98 15.06 -1.11
C LYS A 208 12.30 16.16 -0.09
N GLU A 209 11.65 17.31 -0.25
CA GLU A 209 11.90 18.48 0.59
C GLU A 209 11.35 18.29 2.02
N PHE A 210 10.27 17.53 2.19
CA PHE A 210 9.81 17.07 3.50
C PHE A 210 10.86 16.16 4.17
N LEU A 211 11.31 15.10 3.48
CA LEU A 211 12.35 14.18 3.98
C LEU A 211 13.65 14.91 4.33
N GLU A 212 14.10 15.85 3.50
CA GLU A 212 15.28 16.68 3.75
C GLU A 212 15.08 17.58 5.00
N GLY A 213 13.86 18.07 5.26
CA GLY A 213 13.51 18.76 6.50
C GLY A 213 13.62 17.87 7.74
N LEU A 214 13.14 16.62 7.68
CA LEU A 214 13.27 15.64 8.77
C LEU A 214 14.75 15.29 9.05
N LYS A 215 15.50 15.00 7.98
CA LYS A 215 16.91 14.62 7.99
C LYS A 215 17.79 15.68 8.64
N ASN A 216 17.65 16.95 8.22
CA ASN A 216 18.37 18.07 8.83
C ASN A 216 17.95 18.32 10.30
N SER A 217 16.69 18.04 10.64
CA SER A 217 16.17 18.14 12.01
C SER A 217 16.59 16.99 12.93
N LYS A 218 17.38 16.03 12.42
CA LYS A 218 17.88 14.86 13.17
C LYS A 218 16.75 14.01 13.78
N ILE A 219 15.74 13.68 12.97
CA ILE A 219 14.76 12.61 13.26
C ILE A 219 14.85 11.53 12.17
N ILE A 220 14.57 10.28 12.52
CA ILE A 220 14.49 9.16 11.59
C ILE A 220 13.15 9.20 10.85
N SER A 221 13.11 8.76 9.59
CA SER A 221 11.90 8.72 8.75
C SER A 221 11.72 7.36 8.09
N PHE A 222 10.52 6.79 8.22
CA PHE A 222 10.09 5.58 7.51
C PHE A 222 9.02 5.96 6.49
N SER A 223 9.35 5.85 5.20
CA SER A 223 8.42 6.16 4.09
C SER A 223 7.31 5.12 4.02
N LYS A 224 6.07 5.56 3.73
CA LYS A 224 4.90 4.66 3.68
C LYS A 224 3.90 5.05 2.60
N HIS A 225 3.12 4.14 2.01
CA HIS A 225 3.04 2.70 2.28
C HIS A 225 3.44 1.94 0.99
N PHE A 226 3.90 0.67 1.08
CA PHE A 226 4.36 -0.05 -0.12
C PHE A 226 3.89 -1.53 -0.16
N PRO A 227 3.21 -2.00 -1.22
CA PRO A 227 2.79 -1.27 -2.42
C PRO A 227 1.82 -0.14 -2.06
N SER A 228 1.76 0.88 -2.93
CA SER A 228 1.07 2.13 -2.60
C SER A 228 -0.44 1.96 -2.48
N TYR A 229 -1.03 2.66 -1.51
CA TYR A 229 -2.48 2.69 -1.38
C TYR A 229 -3.20 3.41 -2.54
N SER A 230 -2.48 4.23 -3.33
CA SER A 230 -2.98 4.83 -4.60
C SER A 230 -3.62 3.81 -5.55
N SER A 231 -3.15 2.57 -5.47
CA SER A 231 -3.55 1.45 -6.30
C SER A 231 -4.62 0.58 -5.62
N THR A 232 -5.44 1.15 -4.72
CA THR A 232 -6.70 0.55 -4.25
C THR A 232 -7.83 1.60 -4.20
N PHE A 233 -9.02 1.16 -3.79
CA PHE A 233 -10.17 2.04 -3.51
C PHE A 233 -10.94 1.62 -2.24
N SER A 234 -10.44 0.62 -1.54
CA SER A 234 -11.04 0.04 -0.35
C SER A 234 -10.28 0.51 0.89
N ASP A 235 -10.99 0.73 1.99
CA ASP A 235 -10.36 1.11 3.26
C ASP A 235 -9.80 -0.15 3.92
N THR A 236 -8.46 -0.27 3.95
CA THR A 236 -7.76 -1.46 4.47
C THR A 236 -7.96 -1.71 5.96
N HIS A 237 -8.47 -0.71 6.70
CA HIS A 237 -8.90 -0.90 8.08
C HIS A 237 -10.23 -1.66 8.14
N GLU A 238 -11.13 -1.45 7.17
CA GLU A 238 -12.53 -1.89 7.19
C GLU A 238 -12.84 -3.08 6.25
N GLU A 239 -12.01 -3.37 5.24
CA GLU A 239 -12.13 -4.57 4.38
C GLU A 239 -10.81 -5.01 3.71
N PRO A 240 -10.68 -6.30 3.30
CA PRO A 240 -9.55 -6.77 2.53
C PRO A 240 -9.43 -6.02 1.20
N SER A 241 -8.23 -5.56 0.90
CA SER A 241 -7.99 -4.61 -0.18
C SER A 241 -6.96 -5.14 -1.16
N ASN A 242 -7.29 -5.09 -2.45
CA ASN A 242 -6.44 -5.58 -3.53
C ASN A 242 -5.67 -4.42 -4.16
N TYR A 243 -4.42 -4.67 -4.54
CA TYR A 243 -3.67 -3.83 -5.49
C TYR A 243 -4.25 -4.03 -6.89
N ILE A 244 -4.78 -2.96 -7.49
CA ILE A 244 -5.42 -2.95 -8.82
C ILE A 244 -4.58 -2.26 -9.91
N GLY A 245 -3.34 -1.85 -9.59
CA GLY A 245 -2.38 -1.39 -10.58
C GLY A 245 -1.84 -2.54 -11.44
N SER A 246 -1.17 -2.23 -12.55
CA SER A 246 -0.40 -3.21 -13.33
C SER A 246 1.02 -3.36 -12.79
N HIS A 247 1.72 -4.42 -13.21
CA HIS A 247 3.16 -4.58 -13.03
C HIS A 247 3.95 -3.28 -13.27
N ASP A 248 3.73 -2.64 -14.42
CA ASP A 248 4.41 -1.40 -14.81
C ASP A 248 4.13 -0.22 -13.85
N SER A 249 2.96 -0.19 -13.19
CA SER A 249 2.67 0.78 -12.14
C SER A 249 3.46 0.47 -10.87
N LEU A 250 3.51 -0.80 -10.46
CA LEU A 250 4.26 -1.23 -9.27
C LEU A 250 5.77 -1.04 -9.45
N ILE A 251 6.30 -1.28 -10.65
CA ILE A 251 7.70 -0.95 -10.99
C ILE A 251 7.95 0.56 -10.90
N LYS A 252 7.04 1.42 -11.37
CA LYS A 252 7.17 2.88 -11.21
C LYS A 252 7.11 3.33 -9.75
N GLU A 253 6.24 2.75 -8.93
CA GLU A 253 6.23 3.01 -7.47
C GLU A 253 7.59 2.70 -6.84
N ILE A 254 8.24 1.60 -7.25
CA ILE A 254 9.60 1.24 -6.82
C ILE A 254 10.65 2.23 -7.33
N GLU A 255 10.58 2.66 -8.60
CA GLU A 255 11.49 3.66 -9.17
C GLU A 255 11.39 5.01 -8.45
N TYR A 256 10.16 5.45 -8.15
CA TYR A 256 9.90 6.66 -7.38
C TYR A 256 10.50 6.57 -5.97
N LEU A 257 10.21 5.48 -5.23
CA LEU A 257 10.80 5.25 -3.89
C LEU A 257 12.34 5.21 -3.93
N LYS A 258 12.92 4.49 -4.90
CA LYS A 258 14.39 4.45 -5.12
C LYS A 258 14.98 5.82 -5.36
N SER A 259 14.29 6.71 -6.10
CA SER A 259 14.79 8.05 -6.40
C SER A 259 15.05 8.91 -5.15
N LEU A 260 14.38 8.59 -4.04
CA LEU A 260 14.50 9.27 -2.75
C LEU A 260 15.09 8.39 -1.62
N ASP A 261 15.67 7.22 -1.97
CA ASP A 261 16.22 6.26 -1.00
C ASP A 261 17.21 6.91 -0.01
N ALA A 262 18.10 7.77 -0.50
CA ALA A 262 19.12 8.47 0.31
C ALA A 262 18.57 9.50 1.32
N TYR A 263 17.23 9.61 1.46
CA TYR A 263 16.56 10.58 2.33
C TYR A 263 15.69 9.92 3.43
N PHE A 264 15.46 8.60 3.39
CA PHE A 264 14.73 7.84 4.43
C PHE A 264 15.51 6.62 4.94
N ASP A 265 15.12 6.11 6.12
CA ASP A 265 15.79 5.01 6.83
C ASP A 265 15.03 3.67 6.77
N GLY A 266 13.72 3.71 6.52
CA GLY A 266 12.86 2.53 6.47
C GLY A 266 11.70 2.65 5.50
N VAL A 267 11.05 1.52 5.21
CA VAL A 267 9.86 1.41 4.36
C VAL A 267 8.80 0.60 5.11
N MET A 268 7.59 1.15 5.22
CA MET A 268 6.42 0.45 5.76
C MET A 268 5.68 -0.30 4.66
N THR A 269 5.45 -1.60 4.86
CA THR A 269 4.77 -2.47 3.92
C THR A 269 3.27 -2.55 4.18
N SER A 270 2.47 -2.33 3.14
CA SER A 270 1.02 -2.24 3.22
C SER A 270 0.35 -3.62 3.24
N HIS A 271 -0.91 -3.64 3.69
CA HIS A 271 -1.72 -4.85 3.76
C HIS A 271 -2.54 -5.13 2.48
N LEU A 272 -2.08 -4.68 1.31
CA LEU A 272 -2.71 -4.98 0.01
C LEU A 272 -2.33 -6.37 -0.51
N THR A 273 -3.29 -7.14 -1.03
CA THR A 273 -2.97 -8.35 -1.83
C THR A 273 -2.51 -7.96 -3.24
N ILE A 274 -1.74 -8.82 -3.93
CA ILE A 274 -1.27 -8.55 -5.30
C ILE A 274 -1.57 -9.77 -6.19
N GLN A 275 -2.40 -9.57 -7.21
CA GLN A 275 -2.91 -10.64 -8.07
C GLN A 275 -1.81 -11.42 -8.80
N GLU A 276 -0.71 -10.77 -9.16
CA GLU A 276 0.43 -11.39 -9.86
C GLU A 276 1.10 -12.52 -9.06
N HIS A 277 1.01 -12.49 -7.73
CA HIS A 277 1.49 -13.58 -6.87
C HIS A 277 0.48 -14.72 -6.70
N ASN A 278 -0.73 -14.63 -7.28
CA ASN A 278 -1.80 -15.62 -7.22
C ASN A 278 -2.15 -16.06 -5.78
N SER A 279 -2.11 -15.11 -4.84
CA SER A 279 -2.31 -15.35 -3.41
C SER A 279 -3.15 -14.25 -2.78
N ASP A 280 -4.14 -14.63 -1.98
CA ASP A 280 -4.89 -13.72 -1.09
C ASP A 280 -4.05 -13.25 0.11
N THR A 281 -2.75 -13.56 0.12
CA THR A 281 -1.75 -13.09 1.10
C THR A 281 -1.42 -11.61 0.88
N PRO A 282 -1.60 -10.74 1.88
CA PRO A 282 -1.15 -9.35 1.84
C PRO A 282 0.35 -9.19 1.58
N ALA A 283 0.76 -8.10 0.93
CA ALA A 283 2.15 -7.82 0.55
C ALA A 283 3.11 -7.84 1.75
N SER A 284 2.73 -7.21 2.86
CA SER A 284 3.46 -7.27 4.15
C SER A 284 3.66 -8.68 4.73
N LEU A 285 2.92 -9.68 4.23
CA LEU A 285 2.94 -11.08 4.65
C LEU A 285 3.39 -12.04 3.53
N SER A 286 3.73 -11.52 2.34
CA SER A 286 4.05 -12.34 1.17
C SER A 286 5.56 -12.43 0.93
N HIS A 287 6.14 -13.62 1.14
CA HIS A 287 7.56 -13.87 0.87
C HIS A 287 7.96 -13.60 -0.59
N ASN A 288 7.05 -13.86 -1.54
CA ASN A 288 7.27 -13.57 -2.95
C ASN A 288 7.39 -12.05 -3.19
N PHE A 289 6.50 -11.26 -2.59
CA PHE A 289 6.57 -9.80 -2.65
C PHE A 289 7.89 -9.26 -2.09
N PHE A 290 8.35 -9.79 -0.95
CA PHE A 290 9.62 -9.36 -0.37
C PHE A 290 10.83 -9.75 -1.21
N LYS A 291 10.83 -10.96 -1.79
CA LYS A 291 11.87 -11.45 -2.69
C LYS A 291 11.95 -10.64 -3.98
N ASP A 292 10.82 -10.42 -4.63
CA ASP A 292 10.76 -9.87 -5.98
C ASP A 292 10.80 -8.33 -5.99
N TYR A 293 10.22 -7.67 -4.98
CA TYR A 293 10.14 -6.21 -4.90
C TYR A 293 10.93 -5.61 -3.72
N MET A 294 10.84 -6.13 -2.49
CA MET A 294 11.53 -5.53 -1.33
C MET A 294 13.04 -5.75 -1.31
N SER A 295 13.57 -6.70 -2.08
CA SER A 295 15.01 -6.92 -2.27
C SER A 295 15.75 -5.67 -2.76
N ASN A 296 15.05 -4.76 -3.43
CA ASN A 296 15.53 -3.42 -3.81
C ASN A 296 15.87 -2.52 -2.62
N PHE A 297 15.18 -2.69 -1.49
CA PHE A 297 15.32 -1.87 -0.27
C PHE A 297 15.98 -2.64 0.88
N LYS A 298 16.76 -3.68 0.58
CA LYS A 298 17.37 -4.62 1.56
C LYS A 298 18.21 -3.96 2.67
N GLU A 299 18.76 -2.77 2.43
CA GLU A 299 19.54 -1.99 3.42
C GLU A 299 18.65 -1.13 4.35
N LYS A 300 17.38 -0.89 4.00
CA LYS A 300 16.40 -0.14 4.80
C LYS A 300 15.74 -1.03 5.84
N ILE A 301 15.32 -0.45 6.97
CA ILE A 301 14.43 -1.16 7.89
C ILE A 301 13.08 -1.39 7.20
N LEU A 302 12.68 -2.66 7.07
CA LEU A 302 11.36 -3.02 6.57
C LEU A 302 10.43 -3.25 7.76
N ILE A 303 9.31 -2.53 7.81
CA ILE A 303 8.31 -2.65 8.88
C ILE A 303 6.94 -2.96 8.28
N THR A 304 6.06 -3.60 9.05
CA THR A 304 4.65 -3.76 8.68
C THR A 304 3.85 -2.48 8.94
N ASP A 305 2.72 -2.32 8.27
CA ASP A 305 1.59 -1.57 8.82
C ASP A 305 1.01 -2.25 10.09
N ASP A 306 -0.03 -1.70 10.72
CA ASP A 306 -0.53 -2.18 12.02
C ASP A 306 -1.21 -3.57 11.98
N LEU A 307 -0.47 -4.58 12.45
CA LEU A 307 -0.90 -5.97 12.59
C LEU A 307 -1.97 -6.19 13.69
N SER A 308 -2.34 -5.16 14.45
CA SER A 308 -3.24 -5.28 15.61
C SER A 308 -4.68 -4.79 15.40
N ASP A 309 -4.96 -3.90 14.44
CA ASP A 309 -6.33 -3.39 14.23
C ASP A 309 -6.76 -3.20 12.76
N MET A 310 -5.99 -3.67 11.78
CA MET A 310 -6.33 -3.55 10.35
C MET A 310 -6.99 -4.83 9.80
N LYS A 311 -8.20 -4.73 9.24
CA LYS A 311 -8.93 -5.91 8.75
C LYS A 311 -8.25 -6.58 7.55
N SER A 312 -7.59 -5.83 6.66
CA SER A 312 -6.94 -6.41 5.47
C SER A 312 -5.79 -7.38 5.79
N SER A 313 -5.16 -7.28 6.96
CA SER A 313 -4.22 -8.30 7.45
C SER A 313 -4.89 -9.35 8.34
N LEU A 314 -5.82 -8.95 9.22
CA LEU A 314 -6.51 -9.89 10.12
C LEU A 314 -7.37 -10.92 9.39
N GLU A 315 -8.15 -10.54 8.37
CA GLU A 315 -9.05 -11.45 7.64
C GLU A 315 -8.27 -12.53 6.86
N TYR A 316 -7.04 -12.24 6.42
CA TYR A 316 -6.12 -13.26 5.89
C TYR A 316 -5.80 -14.33 6.95
N PHE A 317 -5.52 -13.93 8.19
CA PHE A 317 -5.29 -14.88 9.27
C PHE A 317 -6.55 -15.64 9.67
N GLU A 318 -7.70 -14.98 9.75
CA GLU A 318 -9.00 -15.62 10.05
C GLU A 318 -9.38 -16.67 8.98
N SER A 319 -9.01 -16.43 7.72
CA SER A 319 -9.29 -17.34 6.60
C SER A 319 -8.34 -18.54 6.52
N ASN A 320 -7.11 -18.43 7.05
CA ASN A 320 -6.05 -19.42 6.86
C ASN A 320 -5.63 -20.17 8.16
N PHE A 321 -5.98 -19.67 9.34
CA PHE A 321 -5.51 -20.21 10.62
C PHE A 321 -6.64 -20.36 11.65
N TYR A 322 -6.64 -21.47 12.40
CA TYR A 322 -7.67 -21.78 13.39
C TYR A 322 -7.79 -20.78 14.56
N GLN A 323 -6.73 -20.00 14.82
CA GLN A 323 -6.70 -18.97 15.86
C GLN A 323 -5.81 -17.81 15.39
N VAL A 324 -6.35 -16.60 15.42
CA VAL A 324 -5.61 -15.38 15.10
C VAL A 324 -5.03 -14.81 16.40
N ASN A 325 -3.70 -14.84 16.51
CA ASN A 325 -2.97 -14.33 17.67
C ASN A 325 -1.61 -13.75 17.23
N PRO A 326 -0.98 -12.87 18.05
CA PRO A 326 0.30 -12.26 17.72
C PRO A 326 1.43 -13.24 17.41
N ALA A 327 1.40 -14.48 17.92
CA ALA A 327 2.45 -15.45 17.68
C ALA A 327 2.44 -16.02 16.25
N VAL A 328 1.26 -16.43 15.76
CA VAL A 328 1.08 -16.81 14.34
C VAL A 328 1.39 -15.61 13.44
N ILE A 329 0.82 -14.44 13.75
CA ILE A 329 0.98 -13.22 12.96
C ILE A 329 2.46 -12.83 12.83
N SER A 330 3.21 -12.83 13.94
CA SER A 330 4.62 -12.42 13.95
C SER A 330 5.52 -13.35 13.16
N LYS A 331 5.25 -14.66 13.21
CA LYS A 331 5.99 -15.67 12.44
C LYS A 331 5.82 -15.45 10.93
N GLU A 332 4.59 -15.32 10.45
CA GLU A 332 4.36 -15.13 9.01
C GLU A 332 4.91 -13.79 8.51
N ALA A 333 4.75 -12.71 9.28
CA ALA A 333 5.31 -11.40 8.92
C ALA A 333 6.86 -11.37 8.93
N PHE A 334 7.51 -12.09 9.86
CA PHE A 334 8.97 -12.26 9.85
C PHE A 334 9.45 -13.11 8.67
N ASN A 335 8.78 -14.24 8.40
CA ASN A 335 9.09 -15.16 7.31
C ASN A 335 8.86 -14.55 5.92
N ALA A 336 7.87 -13.65 5.79
CA ALA A 336 7.68 -12.83 4.60
C ALA A 336 8.94 -12.02 4.31
N GLY A 337 9.41 -11.25 5.31
CA GLY A 337 10.71 -10.58 5.22
C GLY A 337 10.86 -9.29 6.01
N ASN A 338 9.94 -8.93 6.92
CA ASN A 338 10.05 -7.71 7.72
C ASN A 338 11.23 -7.75 8.71
N ASP A 339 11.83 -6.59 8.98
CA ASP A 339 12.80 -6.41 10.07
C ASP A 339 12.10 -6.04 11.39
N LEU A 340 11.02 -5.25 11.33
CA LEU A 340 10.23 -4.83 12.48
C LEU A 340 8.74 -5.20 12.31
N LEU A 341 8.09 -5.48 13.44
CA LEU A 341 6.67 -5.88 13.50
C LEU A 341 5.89 -4.89 14.35
N LEU A 342 4.86 -4.25 13.75
CA LEU A 342 4.07 -3.21 14.38
C LEU A 342 2.74 -3.75 14.92
N PHE A 343 2.51 -3.61 16.23
CA PHE A 343 1.23 -3.85 16.91
C PHE A 343 0.83 -2.59 17.69
N SER A 344 0.21 -1.62 17.03
CA SER A 344 -0.05 -0.28 17.58
C SER A 344 -1.10 -0.24 18.71
N HIS A 345 -1.97 -1.25 18.77
CA HIS A 345 -3.11 -1.29 19.67
C HIS A 345 -3.09 -2.56 20.54
N LEU A 346 -2.65 -2.42 21.80
CA LEU A 346 -2.77 -3.45 22.81
C LEU A 346 -3.88 -3.13 23.82
N THR A 347 -4.44 -4.19 24.41
CA THR A 347 -5.37 -4.17 25.52
C THR A 347 -4.58 -4.27 26.83
N SER A 348 -4.83 -3.36 27.75
CA SER A 348 -4.21 -3.35 29.08
C SER A 348 -4.63 -4.57 29.92
N VAL A 349 -3.83 -4.90 30.93
CA VAL A 349 -4.19 -5.92 31.94
C VAL A 349 -5.46 -5.55 32.72
N SER A 350 -5.83 -4.27 32.82
CA SER A 350 -7.11 -3.83 33.42
C SER A 350 -8.33 -3.99 32.49
N GLY A 351 -8.15 -4.49 31.27
CA GLY A 351 -9.22 -4.72 30.30
C GLY A 351 -9.64 -3.49 29.49
N LYS A 352 -8.98 -2.33 29.68
CA LYS A 352 -9.16 -1.18 28.78
C LYS A 352 -8.56 -1.54 27.41
N GLN A 353 -9.44 -1.75 26.45
CA GLN A 353 -9.15 -2.09 25.05
C GLN A 353 -8.90 -0.80 24.25
N HIS A 354 -7.90 -0.83 23.37
CA HIS A 354 -7.51 0.31 22.52
C HIS A 354 -7.63 0.02 21.02
N ALA A 355 -7.68 -1.25 20.60
CA ALA A 355 -8.06 -1.67 19.25
C ALA A 355 -9.59 -1.73 19.11
N LYS A 356 -10.11 -1.63 17.88
CA LYS A 356 -11.52 -1.92 17.58
C LYS A 356 -11.79 -3.43 17.44
N ARG A 357 -10.85 -4.19 16.86
CA ARG A 357 -11.05 -5.56 16.34
C ARG A 357 -10.45 -6.63 17.23
N THR A 358 -9.22 -6.43 17.68
CA THR A 358 -8.51 -7.42 18.51
C THR A 358 -8.57 -7.09 19.99
N SER A 359 -8.27 -8.08 20.82
CA SER A 359 -8.13 -7.91 22.29
C SER A 359 -6.74 -8.34 22.77
N PHE A 360 -5.74 -8.25 21.88
CA PHE A 360 -4.35 -8.66 22.14
C PHE A 360 -3.74 -7.90 23.32
N LYS A 361 -2.96 -8.57 24.16
CA LYS A 361 -2.42 -8.07 25.43
C LYS A 361 -0.90 -8.18 25.48
N SER A 362 -0.31 -7.52 26.47
CA SER A 362 1.12 -7.61 26.81
C SER A 362 1.62 -9.02 27.15
N VAL A 363 0.73 -10.00 27.34
CA VAL A 363 1.10 -11.43 27.45
C VAL A 363 1.26 -12.10 26.08
N ASP A 364 0.42 -11.78 25.10
CA ASP A 364 0.43 -12.43 23.79
C ASP A 364 1.70 -12.09 22.99
N ILE A 365 2.32 -10.93 23.27
CA ILE A 365 3.64 -10.54 22.76
C ILE A 365 4.77 -11.43 23.35
N SER A 366 4.62 -11.93 24.58
CA SER A 366 5.55 -12.91 25.20
C SER A 366 5.52 -14.23 24.45
N ASP A 367 4.33 -14.66 24.03
CA ASP A 367 4.13 -15.89 23.29
C ASP A 367 4.62 -15.72 21.84
N ALA A 368 4.45 -14.54 21.25
CA ALA A 368 5.00 -14.20 19.94
C ALA A 368 6.53 -14.17 19.89
N ILE A 369 7.19 -13.60 20.91
CA ILE A 369 8.64 -13.67 21.07
C ILE A 369 9.10 -15.14 21.22
N THR A 370 8.30 -15.99 21.85
CA THR A 370 8.63 -17.42 22.06
C THR A 370 8.46 -18.26 20.80
N GLU A 371 7.41 -18.03 20.01
CA GLU A 371 7.22 -18.69 18.70
C GLU A 371 8.28 -18.21 17.68
N LEU A 372 8.66 -16.93 17.69
CA LEU A 372 9.78 -16.45 16.86
C LEU A 372 11.12 -17.01 17.31
N GLU A 373 11.41 -17.07 18.62
CA GLU A 373 12.62 -17.72 19.14
C GLU A 373 12.71 -19.20 18.70
N SER A 374 11.58 -19.90 18.72
CA SER A 374 11.44 -21.27 18.19
C SER A 374 11.71 -21.32 16.68
N GLU A 375 11.04 -20.49 15.87
CA GLU A 375 11.23 -20.41 14.41
C GLU A 375 12.69 -20.11 14.02
N ILE A 376 13.28 -19.11 14.66
CA ILE A 376 14.67 -18.67 14.43
C ILE A 376 15.67 -19.79 14.77
N SER A 377 15.34 -20.61 15.77
CA SER A 377 16.17 -21.75 16.18
C SER A 377 16.06 -22.99 15.27
N LYS A 378 15.06 -23.07 14.37
CA LYS A 378 14.86 -24.25 13.49
C LYS A 378 15.99 -24.45 12.48
N SER A 379 16.72 -23.40 12.09
CA SER A 379 17.79 -23.52 11.09
C SER A 379 18.82 -22.39 11.18
N GLN A 380 20.07 -22.70 10.79
CA GLN A 380 21.12 -21.69 10.64
C GLN A 380 20.73 -20.59 9.63
N SER A 381 19.93 -20.92 8.61
CA SER A 381 19.35 -19.94 7.67
C SER A 381 18.42 -18.94 8.35
N GLN A 382 17.52 -19.40 9.23
CA GLN A 382 16.63 -18.50 10.00
C GLN A 382 17.42 -17.67 11.01
N LEU A 383 18.40 -18.26 11.70
CA LEU A 383 19.30 -17.51 12.60
C LEU A 383 20.09 -16.41 11.87
N GLN A 384 20.57 -16.68 10.64
CA GLN A 384 21.24 -15.67 9.81
C GLN A 384 20.27 -14.63 9.23
N ARG A 385 19.03 -15.01 8.91
CA ARG A 385 17.96 -14.07 8.54
C ARG A 385 17.61 -13.15 9.71
N PHE A 386 17.52 -13.67 10.93
CA PHE A 386 17.29 -12.90 12.16
C PHE A 386 18.43 -11.91 12.44
N LYS A 387 19.68 -12.38 12.42
CA LYS A 387 20.86 -11.54 12.69
C LYS A 387 20.95 -10.34 11.75
N ARG A 388 20.56 -10.48 10.48
CA ARG A 388 20.52 -9.35 9.52
C ARG A 388 19.54 -8.24 9.93
N SER A 389 18.34 -8.59 10.42
CA SER A 389 17.41 -7.58 10.95
C SER A 389 17.94 -6.95 12.23
N LEU A 390 18.45 -7.77 13.16
CA LEU A 390 19.01 -7.28 14.42
C LEU A 390 20.19 -6.32 14.19
N GLU A 391 21.08 -6.61 13.24
CA GLU A 391 22.20 -5.73 12.85
C GLU A 391 21.69 -4.35 12.39
N LYS A 392 20.66 -4.33 11.53
CA LYS A 392 20.04 -3.11 11.00
C LYS A 392 19.33 -2.32 12.11
N ILE A 393 18.61 -3.01 13.01
CA ILE A 393 17.91 -2.39 14.15
C ILE A 393 18.90 -1.77 15.13
N LEU A 394 19.97 -2.49 15.51
CA LEU A 394 21.02 -1.98 16.39
C LEU A 394 21.78 -0.82 15.74
N THR A 395 22.07 -0.90 14.44
CA THR A 395 22.65 0.21 13.66
C THR A 395 21.76 1.44 13.68
N LEU A 396 20.45 1.29 13.50
CA LEU A 396 19.49 2.40 13.59
C LEU A 396 19.41 2.98 15.01
N LYS A 397 19.45 2.14 16.05
CA LYS A 397 19.50 2.59 17.46
C LYS A 397 20.78 3.36 17.79
N ILE A 398 21.94 2.95 17.26
CA ILE A 398 23.20 3.70 17.36
C ILE A 398 23.08 5.05 16.63
N LYS A 399 22.49 5.08 15.42
CA LYS A 399 22.19 6.34 14.72
C LYS A 399 21.33 7.26 15.58
N ILE A 400 20.23 6.76 16.15
CA ILE A 400 19.35 7.50 17.06
C ILE A 400 20.12 8.07 18.26
N ASN A 401 20.96 7.26 18.93
CA ASN A 401 21.75 7.69 20.08
C ASN A 401 22.70 8.85 19.72
N ASN A 402 23.40 8.73 18.60
CA ASN A 402 24.33 9.75 18.09
C ASN A 402 23.61 11.06 17.72
N LEU A 403 22.39 10.97 17.19
CA LEU A 403 21.56 12.14 16.91
C LEU A 403 21.14 12.84 18.22
N SER A 404 20.72 12.10 19.25
CA SER A 404 20.31 12.69 20.55
C SER A 404 21.47 13.29 21.35
N ASN A 405 22.64 12.64 21.38
CA ASN A 405 23.80 13.13 22.14
C ASN A 405 24.38 14.44 21.58
N SER A 406 24.00 14.83 20.36
CA SER A 406 24.37 16.12 19.75
C SER A 406 23.49 17.31 20.18
N SER A 407 22.62 17.13 21.19
CA SER A 407 21.69 18.16 21.69
C SER A 407 21.60 18.16 23.22
N SER A 408 21.72 19.33 23.83
CA SER A 408 21.90 19.49 25.29
C SER A 408 20.60 19.37 26.10
N SER A 409 20.36 18.15 26.60
CA SER A 409 19.79 17.84 27.94
C SER A 409 18.49 18.52 28.42
N SER A 410 17.74 19.19 27.54
CA SER A 410 16.42 19.72 27.86
C SER A 410 15.43 19.42 26.74
N TYR A 411 14.25 18.91 27.10
CA TYR A 411 13.10 18.73 26.20
C TYR A 411 12.43 20.09 25.86
N LYS A 412 13.25 21.11 25.61
CA LYS A 412 12.78 22.42 25.14
C LYS A 412 12.61 22.36 23.63
N TYR A 413 11.36 22.48 23.23
CA TYR A 413 10.97 22.72 21.86
C TYR A 413 11.23 24.19 21.48
N TYR A 414 11.92 24.42 20.36
CA TYR A 414 12.24 25.77 19.87
C TYR A 414 11.66 25.98 18.47
N THR A 415 10.44 26.50 18.39
CA THR A 415 9.76 26.85 17.14
C THR A 415 10.61 27.77 16.26
N SER A 416 11.27 28.76 16.88
CA SER A 416 12.16 29.71 16.21
C SER A 416 13.39 29.06 15.58
N GLU A 417 13.89 27.94 16.11
CA GLU A 417 14.97 27.16 15.48
C GLU A 417 14.40 26.33 14.31
N ALA A 418 13.26 25.67 14.53
CA ALA A 418 12.56 24.88 13.52
C ALA A 418 12.13 25.71 12.29
N LEU A 419 11.76 26.97 12.49
CA LEU A 419 11.32 27.91 11.45
C LEU A 419 12.37 28.93 11.03
N SER A 420 13.61 28.85 11.55
CA SER A 420 14.68 29.78 11.20
C SER A 420 14.92 29.82 9.68
N GLY A 421 14.84 31.03 9.12
CA GLY A 421 14.81 31.29 7.67
C GLY A 421 13.44 31.68 7.11
N LEU A 422 12.40 31.78 7.94
CA LEU A 422 11.14 32.46 7.62
C LEU A 422 11.08 33.81 8.36
N GLU A 423 10.60 34.85 7.68
CA GLU A 423 10.40 36.18 8.27
C GLU A 423 9.01 36.29 8.91
N ASN A 424 8.92 37.01 10.03
CA ASN A 424 7.66 37.33 10.74
C ASN A 424 6.80 36.13 11.19
N ILE A 425 7.40 34.93 11.32
CA ILE A 425 6.74 33.73 11.87
C ILE A 425 7.48 33.27 13.12
N ASN A 426 6.79 33.28 14.26
CA ASN A 426 7.36 33.12 15.59
C ASN A 426 6.83 31.87 16.33
N ASN A 427 5.67 31.34 15.92
CA ASN A 427 4.99 30.22 16.54
C ASN A 427 4.30 29.30 15.50
N GLU A 428 3.73 28.18 15.95
CA GLU A 428 3.07 27.19 15.08
C GLU A 428 1.84 27.75 14.38
N GLU A 429 1.06 28.58 15.07
CA GLU A 429 -0.21 29.11 14.57
C GLU A 429 0.04 30.10 13.42
N GLU A 430 1.01 31.00 13.58
CA GLU A 430 1.51 31.87 12.51
C GLU A 430 2.04 31.08 11.30
N PHE A 431 2.75 29.97 11.53
CA PHE A 431 3.24 29.11 10.44
C PHE A 431 2.09 28.42 9.68
N LEU A 432 1.15 27.81 10.41
CA LEU A 432 0.01 27.12 9.81
C LEU A 432 -0.85 28.10 9.01
N LEU A 433 -1.16 29.27 9.58
CA LEU A 433 -1.90 30.34 8.89
C LEU A 433 -1.17 30.78 7.60
N GLU A 434 0.14 31.01 7.64
CA GLU A 434 0.89 31.44 6.44
C GLU A 434 0.97 30.34 5.37
N VAL A 435 1.05 29.07 5.75
CA VAL A 435 0.91 27.96 4.80
C VAL A 435 -0.49 27.94 4.18
N TYR A 436 -1.56 28.12 4.97
CA TYR A 436 -2.93 28.14 4.44
C TYR A 436 -3.21 29.35 3.53
N ARG A 437 -2.65 30.54 3.82
CA ARG A 437 -2.63 31.69 2.88
C ARG A 437 -1.92 31.32 1.59
N ASN A 438 -0.76 30.68 1.69
CA ASN A 438 0.01 30.29 0.51
C ASN A 438 -0.63 29.17 -0.32
N ALA A 439 -1.44 28.32 0.29
CA ALA A 439 -2.19 27.24 -0.36
C ALA A 439 -3.54 27.69 -0.95
N LEU A 440 -3.97 28.93 -0.71
CA LEU A 440 -5.25 29.45 -1.20
C LEU A 440 -5.24 29.63 -2.73
N ILE A 441 -5.98 28.79 -3.44
CA ILE A 441 -6.10 28.76 -4.90
C ILE A 441 -7.51 29.16 -5.34
N GLU A 442 -7.63 29.93 -6.42
CA GLU A 442 -8.87 30.11 -7.18
C GLU A 442 -9.06 28.88 -8.09
N VAL A 443 -9.98 27.98 -7.71
CA VAL A 443 -10.19 26.67 -8.35
C VAL A 443 -11.19 26.75 -9.51
N SER A 444 -12.09 27.74 -9.47
CA SER A 444 -13.07 28.04 -10.51
C SER A 444 -13.53 29.49 -10.38
N LYS A 445 -13.65 30.20 -11.51
CA LYS A 445 -14.14 31.59 -11.59
C LYS A 445 -15.46 31.63 -12.36
N GLY A 446 -16.57 31.45 -11.65
CA GLY A 446 -17.93 31.44 -12.20
C GLY A 446 -18.58 32.81 -12.44
N SER A 447 -18.14 33.88 -11.76
CA SER A 447 -18.59 35.25 -12.05
C SER A 447 -17.56 36.31 -11.69
N GLU A 448 -17.60 37.44 -12.40
CA GLU A 448 -16.71 38.59 -12.15
C GLU A 448 -17.22 39.55 -11.06
N ASP A 449 -18.38 39.25 -10.45
CA ASP A 449 -18.98 40.09 -9.41
C ASP A 449 -18.09 40.11 -8.16
N ASP A 450 -17.66 41.31 -7.75
CA ASP A 450 -16.66 41.51 -6.71
C ASP A 450 -17.01 40.72 -5.43
N LEU A 451 -16.08 39.85 -5.03
CA LEU A 451 -16.27 38.93 -3.91
C LEU A 451 -16.21 39.65 -2.55
N LYS A 452 -15.81 40.93 -2.54
CA LYS A 452 -15.70 41.79 -1.38
C LYS A 452 -17.06 42.33 -0.95
N ILE A 453 -17.39 42.15 0.32
CA ILE A 453 -18.64 42.65 0.90
C ILE A 453 -18.57 44.19 1.01
N THR A 454 -19.10 44.88 0.01
CA THR A 454 -19.37 46.32 0.03
C THR A 454 -20.28 46.69 1.21
N LYS A 455 -20.17 47.92 1.71
CA LYS A 455 -20.80 48.31 2.98
C LYS A 455 -22.29 48.64 2.81
N SER A 456 -23.09 48.12 3.75
CA SER A 456 -24.53 48.36 3.98
C SER A 456 -25.52 47.98 2.87
N GLY A 457 -26.33 46.95 3.14
CA GLY A 457 -27.55 46.62 2.40
C GLY A 457 -27.92 45.14 2.47
N ASN A 458 -26.93 44.30 2.14
CA ASN A 458 -27.12 42.97 1.58
C ASN A 458 -27.32 41.90 2.67
N SER A 459 -28.26 40.96 2.48
CA SER A 459 -28.47 39.83 3.39
C SER A 459 -27.45 38.72 3.11
N ILE A 460 -26.55 38.46 4.07
CA ILE A 460 -25.45 37.50 3.90
C ILE A 460 -25.73 36.22 4.70
N LEU A 461 -25.50 35.08 4.05
CA LEU A 461 -25.63 33.74 4.63
C LEU A 461 -24.29 33.02 4.65
N PHE A 462 -23.93 32.47 5.80
CA PHE A 462 -22.83 31.51 5.93
C PHE A 462 -23.39 30.10 6.18
N ILE A 463 -22.94 29.15 5.37
CA ILE A 463 -23.23 27.72 5.51
C ILE A 463 -21.91 26.99 5.69
N GLY A 464 -21.78 26.16 6.73
CA GLY A 464 -20.57 25.39 6.98
C GLY A 464 -20.60 24.63 8.30
N GLN A 465 -19.53 23.92 8.63
CA GLN A 465 -19.42 23.25 9.93
C GLN A 465 -19.16 24.29 11.04
N LYS A 466 -19.44 23.91 12.29
CA LYS A 466 -19.36 24.78 13.48
C LYS A 466 -18.02 25.49 13.62
N GLU A 467 -16.95 24.79 13.25
CA GLU A 467 -15.56 25.22 13.24
C GLU A 467 -15.34 26.46 12.32
N PHE A 468 -15.96 26.50 11.13
CA PHE A 468 -15.93 27.64 10.19
C PHE A 468 -16.72 28.84 10.73
N LEU A 469 -17.82 28.60 11.43
CA LEU A 469 -18.72 29.67 11.90
C LEU A 469 -18.17 30.44 13.12
N ALA A 470 -17.13 29.95 13.80
CA ALA A 470 -16.54 30.62 14.96
C ALA A 470 -15.62 31.81 14.59
N PRO A 471 -14.61 31.68 13.70
CA PRO A 471 -13.80 32.79 13.19
C PRO A 471 -14.64 33.97 12.66
N ILE A 472 -15.70 33.64 11.92
CA ILE A 472 -16.55 34.59 11.19
C ILE A 472 -17.36 35.48 12.16
N LYS A 473 -17.87 34.89 13.26
CA LYS A 473 -18.60 35.61 14.33
C LYS A 473 -17.74 36.65 15.04
N TYR A 474 -16.46 36.36 15.24
CA TYR A 474 -15.54 37.32 15.88
C TYR A 474 -15.18 38.48 14.94
N SER A 475 -14.97 38.15 13.66
CA SER A 475 -14.12 38.97 12.79
C SER A 475 -14.91 39.93 11.88
N LEU A 476 -16.03 39.52 11.28
CA LEU A 476 -16.73 40.36 10.28
C LEU A 476 -17.47 41.58 10.85
N ARG A 477 -17.82 41.58 12.14
CA ARG A 477 -18.58 42.64 12.84
C ARG A 477 -19.80 43.19 12.07
N LYS A 478 -20.47 42.32 11.31
CA LYS A 478 -21.65 42.59 10.48
C LYS A 478 -22.83 41.72 10.96
N ASN A 479 -24.05 42.07 10.57
CA ASN A 479 -25.21 41.18 10.73
C ASN A 479 -25.19 40.15 9.60
N PHE A 480 -25.27 38.86 9.94
CA PHE A 480 -25.35 37.76 8.96
C PHE A 480 -26.09 36.55 9.55
N THR A 481 -26.72 35.77 8.67
CA THR A 481 -27.38 34.51 9.02
C THR A 481 -26.38 33.37 8.97
N ASN A 482 -26.55 32.37 9.85
CA ASN A 482 -25.73 31.16 9.89
C ASN A 482 -26.60 29.92 9.77
N HIS A 483 -26.12 28.92 9.04
CA HIS A 483 -26.64 27.55 9.09
C HIS A 483 -25.48 26.56 9.26
N GLU A 484 -25.52 25.80 10.36
CA GLU A 484 -24.50 24.82 10.73
C GLU A 484 -24.78 23.47 10.04
N LEU A 485 -23.76 22.88 9.42
CA LEU A 485 -23.83 21.58 8.76
C LEU A 485 -23.35 20.44 9.68
N GLU A 486 -24.08 19.33 9.69
CA GLU A 486 -23.56 18.03 10.15
C GLU A 486 -22.51 17.49 9.16
N LYS A 487 -21.61 16.60 9.61
CA LYS A 487 -20.49 16.12 8.79
C LYS A 487 -20.90 15.15 7.66
N SER A 488 -22.06 14.49 7.82
CA SER A 488 -22.66 13.61 6.81
C SER A 488 -24.19 13.49 7.01
N TYR A 489 -24.91 13.14 5.95
CA TYR A 489 -26.38 13.08 5.93
C TYR A 489 -26.88 11.86 5.14
N SER A 490 -27.89 11.15 5.67
CA SER A 490 -28.50 10.01 4.98
C SER A 490 -30.02 10.11 4.89
N GLY A 491 -30.59 9.63 3.78
CA GLY A 491 -32.03 9.51 3.54
C GLY A 491 -32.83 10.77 3.90
N SER A 492 -33.73 10.65 4.87
CA SER A 492 -34.62 11.75 5.28
C SER A 492 -33.91 12.92 5.98
N LYS A 493 -32.68 12.76 6.49
CA LYS A 493 -31.87 13.90 6.97
C LYS A 493 -31.44 14.78 5.79
N PHE A 494 -30.90 14.17 4.74
CA PHE A 494 -30.37 14.87 3.56
C PHE A 494 -31.47 15.73 2.89
N GLU A 495 -32.64 15.16 2.63
CA GLU A 495 -33.74 15.89 1.98
C GLU A 495 -34.31 17.02 2.84
N LYS A 496 -34.37 16.86 4.17
CA LYS A 496 -34.75 17.94 5.10
C LYS A 496 -33.76 19.10 5.04
N GLU A 497 -32.46 18.79 5.10
CA GLU A 497 -31.42 19.81 5.13
C GLU A 497 -31.31 20.56 3.81
N LYS A 498 -31.28 19.83 2.68
CA LYS A 498 -31.42 20.36 1.32
C LYS A 498 -32.61 21.30 1.19
N THR A 499 -33.77 20.94 1.74
CA THR A 499 -34.98 21.81 1.71
C THR A 499 -34.79 23.08 2.54
N LYS A 500 -34.15 23.00 3.70
CA LYS A 500 -33.82 24.15 4.55
C LYS A 500 -32.83 25.10 3.86
N ILE A 501 -31.77 24.55 3.27
CA ILE A 501 -30.74 25.31 2.55
C ILE A 501 -31.32 25.94 1.27
N LEU A 502 -32.15 25.23 0.51
CA LEU A 502 -32.90 25.77 -0.66
C LEU A 502 -33.73 27.00 -0.31
N LYS A 503 -34.33 27.03 0.89
CA LYS A 503 -35.06 28.20 1.38
C LYS A 503 -34.09 29.32 1.72
N LEU A 504 -33.09 29.07 2.55
CA LEU A 504 -32.13 30.08 3.02
C LEU A 504 -31.39 30.76 1.86
N ILE A 505 -30.94 30.02 0.84
CA ILE A 505 -30.26 30.58 -0.35
C ILE A 505 -31.17 31.55 -1.12
N LYS A 506 -32.49 31.37 -1.10
CA LYS A 506 -33.44 32.29 -1.75
C LYS A 506 -33.79 33.53 -0.93
N GLU A 507 -33.46 33.52 0.36
CA GLU A 507 -33.70 34.63 1.30
C GLU A 507 -32.46 35.54 1.46
N HIS A 508 -31.32 35.18 0.86
CA HIS A 508 -30.04 35.85 1.03
C HIS A 508 -29.39 36.21 -0.30
N GLU A 509 -28.77 37.38 -0.36
CA GLU A 509 -28.22 37.96 -1.58
C GLU A 509 -26.82 37.42 -1.90
N LYS A 510 -25.99 37.14 -0.88
CA LYS A 510 -24.68 36.50 -1.05
C LYS A 510 -24.54 35.34 -0.06
N VAL A 511 -24.08 34.19 -0.56
CA VAL A 511 -23.97 32.94 0.19
C VAL A 511 -22.52 32.46 0.17
N PHE A 512 -21.91 32.32 1.33
CA PHE A 512 -20.59 31.71 1.50
C PHE A 512 -20.78 30.29 2.04
N PHE A 513 -20.28 29.29 1.32
CA PHE A 513 -20.55 27.87 1.56
C PHE A 513 -19.24 27.08 1.75
N SER A 514 -18.94 26.67 2.98
CA SER A 514 -17.78 25.85 3.33
C SER A 514 -18.05 24.38 2.98
N ALA A 515 -17.44 23.87 1.91
CA ALA A 515 -17.47 22.46 1.52
C ALA A 515 -16.24 21.71 2.05
N SER A 516 -16.46 20.70 2.88
CA SER A 516 -15.39 19.87 3.47
C SER A 516 -15.62 18.35 3.37
N SER A 517 -16.77 17.93 2.84
CA SER A 517 -17.10 16.52 2.56
C SER A 517 -17.94 16.40 1.28
N PRO A 518 -18.01 15.20 0.66
CA PRO A 518 -18.81 14.97 -0.55
C PRO A 518 -20.31 15.28 -0.37
N ASP A 519 -20.84 15.08 0.83
CA ASP A 519 -22.24 15.38 1.17
C ASP A 519 -22.55 16.88 1.00
N HIS A 520 -21.59 17.75 1.34
CA HIS A 520 -21.75 19.20 1.13
C HIS A 520 -21.88 19.54 -0.37
N ILE A 521 -21.09 18.90 -1.23
CA ILE A 521 -21.17 19.10 -2.69
C ILE A 521 -22.42 18.44 -3.28
N ASN A 522 -22.84 17.29 -2.76
CA ASN A 522 -24.08 16.62 -3.15
C ASN A 522 -25.32 17.46 -2.81
N ILE A 523 -25.31 18.21 -1.69
CA ILE A 523 -26.36 19.19 -1.37
C ILE A 523 -26.45 20.26 -2.48
N LEU A 524 -25.32 20.88 -2.88
CA LEU A 524 -25.29 21.88 -3.97
C LEU A 524 -25.77 21.30 -5.32
N ASP A 525 -25.45 20.05 -5.62
CA ASP A 525 -25.83 19.40 -6.88
C ASP A 525 -27.33 19.06 -6.95
N HIS A 526 -27.90 18.66 -5.81
CA HIS A 526 -29.35 18.46 -5.71
C HIS A 526 -30.14 19.79 -5.69
N ILE A 527 -29.53 20.88 -5.21
CA ILE A 527 -30.06 22.24 -5.29
C ILE A 527 -30.18 22.67 -6.76
N ARG A 528 -29.08 22.55 -7.52
CA ARG A 528 -28.99 22.81 -8.97
C ARG A 528 -30.08 22.09 -9.77
N LEU A 529 -30.23 20.79 -9.54
CA LEU A 529 -31.13 19.93 -10.34
C LEU A 529 -32.64 20.18 -10.12
N LYS A 530 -33.02 20.98 -9.11
CA LYS A 530 -34.43 21.14 -8.69
C LYS A 530 -34.87 22.58 -8.43
N SER A 531 -34.00 23.57 -8.61
CA SER A 531 -34.39 24.98 -8.50
C SER A 531 -33.59 25.87 -9.45
N PRO A 532 -34.22 26.80 -10.18
CA PRO A 532 -33.52 27.90 -10.81
C PRO A 532 -33.02 28.84 -9.70
N ILE A 533 -31.73 28.74 -9.39
CA ILE A 533 -30.99 29.62 -8.47
C ILE A 533 -29.82 30.20 -9.27
N ASP A 534 -29.56 31.49 -9.08
CA ASP A 534 -28.36 32.09 -9.66
C ASP A 534 -27.15 31.69 -8.81
N PHE A 535 -26.23 30.96 -9.43
CA PHE A 535 -25.02 30.45 -8.79
C PHE A 535 -23.93 31.51 -8.62
N LYS A 536 -24.01 32.67 -9.30
CA LYS A 536 -23.08 33.82 -9.12
C LYS A 536 -23.09 34.40 -7.70
N ASN A 537 -24.21 34.22 -7.01
CA ASN A 537 -24.39 34.68 -5.63
C ASN A 537 -23.79 33.70 -4.60
N ILE A 538 -23.33 32.52 -5.03
CA ILE A 538 -22.72 31.50 -4.19
C ILE A 538 -21.20 31.51 -4.37
N VAL A 539 -20.49 31.50 -3.25
CA VAL A 539 -19.03 31.35 -3.18
C VAL A 539 -18.75 30.10 -2.36
N VAL A 540 -17.93 29.18 -2.88
CA VAL A 540 -17.58 27.93 -2.19
C VAL A 540 -16.16 28.01 -1.68
N PHE A 541 -15.97 27.84 -0.37
CA PHE A 541 -14.67 27.60 0.24
C PHE A 541 -14.44 26.09 0.38
N LEU A 542 -13.35 25.58 -0.20
CA LEU A 542 -13.07 24.14 -0.31
C LEU A 542 -11.97 23.70 0.67
N HIS A 543 -12.42 22.98 1.68
CA HIS A 543 -11.65 22.40 2.79
C HIS A 543 -11.59 20.87 2.64
N ALA A 544 -11.33 20.43 1.42
CA ALA A 544 -11.38 19.06 0.94
C ALA A 544 -10.50 18.92 -0.32
N SER A 545 -10.24 17.70 -0.80
CA SER A 545 -9.53 17.53 -2.08
C SER A 545 -10.39 18.04 -3.26
N PRO A 546 -9.80 18.66 -4.30
CA PRO A 546 -10.50 19.01 -5.55
C PRO A 546 -11.27 17.84 -6.19
N SER A 547 -10.87 16.59 -5.91
CA SER A 547 -11.55 15.38 -6.40
C SER A 547 -13.01 15.22 -5.93
N ILE A 548 -13.46 15.96 -4.90
CA ILE A 548 -14.88 15.96 -4.49
C ILE A 548 -15.77 16.90 -5.32
N LEU A 549 -15.18 17.76 -6.17
CA LEU A 549 -15.93 18.66 -7.04
C LEU A 549 -16.53 17.89 -8.22
N LYS A 550 -17.73 18.32 -8.65
CA LYS A 550 -18.37 17.82 -9.87
C LYS A 550 -18.08 18.77 -11.03
N PRO A 551 -17.77 18.27 -12.25
CA PRO A 551 -17.41 19.08 -13.41
C PRO A 551 -18.36 20.27 -13.67
N PHE A 552 -19.65 20.11 -13.41
CA PHE A 552 -20.65 21.16 -13.63
C PHE A 552 -20.33 22.48 -12.90
N PHE A 553 -19.74 22.44 -11.71
CA PHE A 553 -19.54 23.65 -10.90
C PHE A 553 -18.34 24.50 -11.34
N ILE A 554 -17.42 23.89 -12.10
CA ILE A 554 -16.30 24.59 -12.72
C ILE A 554 -16.85 25.58 -13.75
N ASP A 555 -16.28 26.78 -13.80
CA ASP A 555 -16.70 27.92 -14.61
C ASP A 555 -18.14 28.41 -14.35
N ARG A 556 -18.77 27.99 -13.24
CA ARG A 556 -20.14 28.39 -12.86
C ARG A 556 -20.31 28.87 -11.42
N ILE A 557 -19.39 28.49 -10.53
CA ILE A 557 -19.31 28.97 -9.14
C ILE A 557 -17.92 29.55 -8.91
N ASN A 558 -17.82 30.60 -8.09
CA ASN A 558 -16.54 31.06 -7.57
C ASN A 558 -16.10 30.09 -6.46
N ILE A 559 -15.16 29.19 -6.77
CA ILE A 559 -14.64 28.16 -5.86
C ILE A 559 -13.20 28.52 -5.49
N ILE A 560 -12.95 28.66 -4.19
CA ILE A 560 -11.65 29.00 -3.62
C ILE A 560 -11.29 27.87 -2.66
N GLY A 561 -10.06 27.34 -2.72
CA GLY A 561 -9.65 26.21 -1.89
C GLY A 561 -8.30 26.44 -1.22
N ASN A 562 -8.21 26.11 0.08
CA ASN A 562 -6.94 25.85 0.76
C ASN A 562 -6.77 24.38 1.14
N PHE A 563 -7.81 23.55 0.92
CA PHE A 563 -7.78 22.09 0.97
C PHE A 563 -7.37 21.50 2.34
N SER A 564 -7.74 22.16 3.45
CA SER A 564 -7.41 21.72 4.81
C SER A 564 -8.66 21.47 5.69
N HIS A 565 -8.64 20.40 6.48
CA HIS A 565 -9.62 20.15 7.57
C HIS A 565 -9.22 20.81 8.91
N ASP A 566 -8.10 21.55 8.96
CA ASP A 566 -7.65 22.20 10.19
C ASP A 566 -8.50 23.45 10.53
N PRO A 567 -8.96 23.62 11.78
CA PRO A 567 -9.68 24.81 12.25
C PRO A 567 -9.03 26.15 11.90
N LEU A 568 -7.69 26.23 11.86
CA LEU A 568 -6.96 27.45 11.50
C LEU A 568 -7.13 27.84 10.02
N SER A 569 -7.35 26.87 9.14
CA SER A 569 -7.53 27.14 7.70
C SER A 569 -8.78 27.97 7.39
N PHE A 570 -9.82 27.87 8.22
CA PHE A 570 -11.07 28.62 8.06
C PHE A 570 -10.94 30.12 8.41
N TYR A 571 -9.84 30.55 9.04
CA TYR A 571 -9.55 31.98 9.24
C TYR A 571 -9.08 32.65 7.94
N ILE A 572 -8.55 31.88 6.99
CA ILE A 572 -8.02 32.42 5.72
C ILE A 572 -9.16 32.86 4.80
N ASP A 573 -10.27 32.13 4.80
CA ASP A 573 -11.49 32.52 4.07
C ASP A 573 -12.00 33.89 4.54
N HIS A 574 -11.92 34.16 5.85
CA HIS A 574 -12.26 35.44 6.41
C HIS A 574 -11.31 36.56 5.94
N GLU A 575 -10.00 36.33 5.93
CA GLU A 575 -9.03 37.30 5.39
C GLU A 575 -9.28 37.60 3.90
N TYR A 576 -9.72 36.59 3.13
CA TYR A 576 -10.11 36.75 1.73
C TYR A 576 -11.41 37.57 1.58
N ILE A 577 -12.45 37.29 2.38
CA ILE A 577 -13.73 38.03 2.37
C ILE A 577 -13.54 39.51 2.73
N ASP A 578 -12.64 39.81 3.68
CA ASP A 578 -12.24 41.17 4.04
C ASP A 578 -11.35 41.85 2.97
N GLY A 579 -10.89 41.12 1.95
CA GLY A 579 -10.01 41.61 0.90
C GLY A 579 -8.56 41.88 1.34
N LYS A 580 -8.11 41.27 2.45
CA LYS A 580 -6.73 41.39 2.97
C LYS A 580 -5.73 40.56 2.15
N ILE A 581 -6.19 39.44 1.62
CA ILE A 581 -5.44 38.53 0.77
C ILE A 581 -6.23 38.26 -0.52
N ASN A 582 -5.55 37.76 -1.55
CA ASN A 582 -6.17 37.24 -2.76
C ASN A 582 -5.76 35.77 -2.94
N ALA A 583 -6.62 34.97 -3.53
CA ALA A 583 -6.31 33.60 -3.89
C ALA A 583 -5.35 33.58 -5.11
N LYS A 584 -4.48 32.58 -5.18
CA LYS A 584 -3.58 32.37 -6.31
C LYS A 584 -4.38 31.79 -7.47
N ASN A 585 -4.48 32.51 -8.58
CA ASN A 585 -4.92 31.91 -9.84
C ASN A 585 -3.83 30.92 -10.29
N ARG A 586 -4.21 29.64 -10.43
CA ARG A 586 -3.31 28.57 -10.88
C ARG A 586 -4.00 27.71 -11.92
N THR A 587 -3.30 27.49 -13.02
CA THR A 587 -3.68 26.58 -14.11
C THR A 587 -3.65 25.10 -13.71
N GLU A 588 -3.04 24.77 -12.57
CA GLU A 588 -2.88 23.39 -12.10
C GLU A 588 -3.11 23.32 -10.59
N THR A 589 -4.08 22.50 -10.18
CA THR A 589 -4.24 22.03 -8.80
C THR A 589 -3.40 20.77 -8.60
N PRO A 590 -2.81 20.51 -7.40
CA PRO A 590 -1.98 19.33 -7.20
C PRO A 590 -2.71 17.99 -7.33
N ILE A 591 -4.05 17.97 -7.27
CA ILE A 591 -4.87 16.81 -7.61
C ILE A 591 -5.80 17.23 -8.72
N SER A 592 -5.98 16.36 -9.72
CA SER A 592 -6.87 16.64 -10.85
C SER A 592 -8.30 16.89 -10.40
N ILE A 593 -8.94 17.90 -11.01
CA ILE A 593 -10.37 18.11 -10.88
C ILE A 593 -11.04 17.13 -11.84
N SER A 594 -11.67 16.07 -11.32
CA SER A 594 -12.55 15.13 -12.05
C SER A 594 -12.07 14.65 -13.44
N ASP A 595 -11.45 13.47 -13.49
CA ASP A 595 -11.21 12.68 -14.72
C ASP A 595 -10.61 13.45 -15.92
N GLY A 596 -9.67 14.37 -15.65
CA GLY A 596 -8.77 14.92 -16.67
C GLY A 596 -8.84 16.43 -16.92
N ALA A 597 -9.47 17.23 -16.07
CA ALA A 597 -9.39 18.69 -16.18
C ALA A 597 -8.01 19.24 -15.74
N VAL A 598 -7.00 19.01 -16.58
CA VAL A 598 -5.76 19.79 -16.57
C VAL A 598 -6.09 21.16 -17.17
N HIS A 599 -6.17 22.20 -16.33
CA HIS A 599 -6.60 23.54 -16.74
C HIS A 599 -5.47 24.30 -17.47
N ASN A 600 -4.99 23.72 -18.57
CA ASN A 600 -3.83 24.18 -19.33
C ASN A 600 -4.19 25.40 -20.21
N ALA A 601 -4.28 26.57 -19.57
CA ALA A 601 -4.71 27.82 -20.19
C ALA A 601 -3.68 28.45 -21.15
N LEU A 602 -2.57 27.76 -21.45
CA LEU A 602 -1.52 28.23 -22.34
C LEU A 602 -1.34 27.25 -23.51
N ASN A 603 -1.48 27.77 -24.73
CA ASN A 603 -1.17 27.10 -26.00
C ASN A 603 -2.04 25.88 -26.39
N VAL A 604 -3.36 25.95 -26.17
CA VAL A 604 -4.31 25.17 -26.98
C VAL A 604 -5.20 26.13 -27.78
N SER A 605 -4.88 26.32 -29.07
CA SER A 605 -5.89 26.77 -30.04
C SER A 605 -7.06 25.78 -29.97
N PRO A 606 -8.32 26.22 -29.86
CA PRO A 606 -9.44 25.33 -29.57
C PRO A 606 -9.46 24.16 -30.55
N PRO A 607 -9.57 22.90 -30.07
CA PRO A 607 -9.50 21.74 -30.95
C PRO A 607 -10.57 21.87 -32.03
N LYS A 608 -10.19 21.63 -33.29
CA LYS A 608 -11.12 21.73 -34.42
C LYS A 608 -12.17 20.61 -34.32
N TYR A 609 -13.30 20.94 -33.71
CA TYR A 609 -14.49 20.10 -33.66
C TYR A 609 -15.13 19.99 -35.05
N GLU A 610 -14.61 19.09 -35.88
CA GLU A 610 -15.24 18.72 -37.15
C GLU A 610 -16.44 17.78 -36.90
N GLY A 611 -17.58 18.37 -36.55
CA GLY A 611 -18.91 17.83 -36.87
C GLY A 611 -19.54 16.84 -35.87
N ILE A 612 -20.18 17.37 -34.83
CA ILE A 612 -21.31 16.70 -34.14
C ILE A 612 -22.48 17.70 -34.05
N SER A 613 -23.72 17.21 -34.19
CA SER A 613 -24.94 18.03 -34.21
C SER A 613 -25.54 18.21 -32.80
N PRO A 614 -26.00 19.42 -32.39
CA PRO A 614 -26.41 19.69 -31.02
C PRO A 614 -27.87 19.26 -30.73
N LYS A 615 -28.22 17.96 -30.84
CA LYS A 615 -29.63 17.56 -30.60
C LYS A 615 -29.94 16.35 -29.73
N GLU A 616 -28.98 15.79 -29.03
CA GLU A 616 -29.26 14.84 -27.95
C GLU A 616 -28.19 14.96 -26.85
N ILE A 617 -28.56 15.24 -25.57
CA ILE A 617 -27.69 15.04 -24.36
C ILE A 617 -28.45 14.34 -23.20
N ILE A 618 -27.94 13.64 -22.14
CA ILE A 618 -26.68 12.96 -21.69
C ILE A 618 -25.40 13.17 -22.51
N TYR A 619 -24.27 13.73 -22.03
CA TYR A 619 -23.85 14.32 -20.73
C TYR A 619 -24.93 15.20 -20.05
N PHE A 620 -24.99 15.44 -18.74
CA PHE A 620 -24.04 16.13 -17.87
C PHE A 620 -23.71 17.61 -18.26
N SER A 621 -24.18 18.17 -19.40
CA SER A 621 -24.23 19.64 -19.63
C SER A 621 -25.18 20.15 -20.73
N THR A 622 -24.79 20.10 -22.01
CA THR A 622 -25.29 20.95 -23.13
C THR A 622 -26.46 20.34 -23.96
N GLU A 623 -26.26 19.93 -25.23
CA GLU A 623 -27.30 19.32 -26.10
C GLU A 623 -26.77 18.19 -27.05
N LEU A 624 -25.65 17.51 -26.74
CA LEU A 624 -24.69 17.05 -27.78
C LEU A 624 -24.40 15.52 -27.95
N GLU A 625 -24.29 14.66 -26.92
CA GLU A 625 -23.85 13.23 -27.06
C GLU A 625 -24.84 12.07 -26.75
N LYS A 626 -26.10 12.28 -26.31
CA LYS A 626 -27.11 11.22 -26.01
C LYS A 626 -27.50 10.41 -27.26
N LEU A 627 -27.19 10.95 -28.45
CA LEU A 627 -27.07 10.23 -29.72
C LEU A 627 -26.34 8.87 -29.52
N PHE A 628 -25.18 8.91 -28.87
CA PHE A 628 -24.38 7.72 -28.57
C PHE A 628 -25.02 6.84 -27.50
N TYR A 629 -25.75 7.40 -26.54
CA TYR A 629 -26.46 6.64 -25.51
C TYR A 629 -27.67 5.87 -26.09
N GLU A 630 -28.48 6.51 -26.92
CA GLU A 630 -29.65 5.89 -27.56
C GLU A 630 -29.25 4.89 -28.67
N GLU A 631 -28.13 5.10 -29.37
CA GLU A 631 -27.60 4.12 -30.32
C GLU A 631 -26.91 2.93 -29.64
N LYS A 632 -26.16 3.15 -28.56
CA LYS A 632 -25.61 2.08 -27.71
C LYS A 632 -26.70 1.12 -27.23
N ILE A 633 -27.82 1.65 -26.72
CA ILE A 633 -28.97 0.84 -26.28
C ILE A 633 -29.59 0.00 -27.42
N LYS A 634 -29.56 0.49 -28.67
CA LYS A 634 -30.04 -0.28 -29.85
C LYS A 634 -29.07 -1.40 -30.23
N LEU A 635 -27.76 -1.22 -30.03
CA LEU A 635 -26.74 -2.24 -30.28
C LEU A 635 -26.71 -3.30 -29.19
N GLU A 636 -26.72 -2.92 -27.91
CA GLU A 636 -26.70 -3.85 -26.77
C GLU A 636 -27.91 -4.81 -26.80
N LYS A 637 -29.12 -4.29 -27.11
CA LYS A 637 -30.31 -5.14 -27.28
C LYS A 637 -30.21 -6.12 -28.46
N LYS A 638 -29.53 -5.76 -29.55
CA LYS A 638 -29.26 -6.69 -30.67
C LYS A 638 -28.21 -7.75 -30.30
N VAL A 639 -27.19 -7.38 -29.52
CA VAL A 639 -26.14 -8.30 -29.06
C VAL A 639 -26.67 -9.32 -28.05
N ASP A 640 -27.48 -8.90 -27.07
CA ASP A 640 -28.06 -9.79 -26.06
C ASP A 640 -28.98 -10.86 -26.69
N ILE A 641 -29.87 -10.47 -27.61
CA ILE A 641 -30.72 -11.41 -28.36
C ILE A 641 -29.86 -12.42 -29.14
N LYS A 642 -28.88 -11.93 -29.90
CA LYS A 642 -28.02 -12.76 -30.74
C LYS A 642 -27.12 -13.70 -29.91
N ASN A 643 -26.66 -13.26 -28.74
CA ASN A 643 -25.90 -14.09 -27.81
C ASN A 643 -26.77 -15.20 -27.20
N LYS A 644 -28.01 -14.92 -26.81
CA LYS A 644 -28.96 -15.94 -26.29
C LYS A 644 -29.33 -17.00 -27.34
N GLU A 645 -29.41 -16.63 -28.62
CA GLU A 645 -29.54 -17.60 -29.72
C GLU A 645 -28.26 -18.42 -29.92
N ILE A 646 -27.09 -17.77 -29.96
CA ILE A 646 -25.78 -18.43 -30.09
C ILE A 646 -25.52 -19.39 -28.92
N GLU A 647 -25.95 -19.05 -27.71
CA GLU A 647 -25.79 -19.89 -26.52
C GLU A 647 -26.70 -21.13 -26.56
N LYS A 648 -27.99 -20.97 -26.92
CA LYS A 648 -28.87 -22.11 -27.22
C LYS A 648 -28.27 -23.03 -28.30
N LEU A 649 -27.77 -22.45 -29.39
CA LEU A 649 -27.13 -23.20 -30.48
C LEU A 649 -25.83 -23.89 -30.04
N LYS A 650 -25.01 -23.25 -29.20
CA LYS A 650 -23.81 -23.86 -28.59
C LYS A 650 -24.17 -25.05 -27.70
N ILE A 651 -25.20 -24.93 -26.85
CA ILE A 651 -25.66 -26.01 -25.97
C ILE A 651 -26.16 -27.21 -26.81
N ILE A 652 -27.02 -26.96 -27.80
CA ILE A 652 -27.55 -28.01 -28.70
C ILE A 652 -26.40 -28.67 -29.49
N LYS A 653 -25.47 -27.88 -30.05
CA LYS A 653 -24.34 -28.40 -30.83
C LYS A 653 -23.34 -29.17 -29.96
N LYS A 654 -23.08 -28.73 -28.71
CA LYS A 654 -22.26 -29.46 -27.74
C LYS A 654 -22.88 -30.82 -27.38
N GLN A 655 -24.16 -30.83 -27.01
CA GLN A 655 -24.89 -32.07 -26.68
C GLN A 655 -24.99 -33.06 -27.86
N LYS A 656 -25.07 -32.56 -29.10
CA LYS A 656 -25.02 -33.40 -30.30
C LYS A 656 -23.61 -33.95 -30.55
N ASN A 657 -22.60 -33.08 -30.60
CA ASN A 657 -21.22 -33.48 -30.85
C ASN A 657 -20.70 -34.47 -29.79
N GLU A 658 -21.00 -34.28 -28.51
CA GLU A 658 -20.59 -35.21 -27.43
C GLU A 658 -21.24 -36.60 -27.54
N LYS A 659 -22.44 -36.71 -28.13
CA LYS A 659 -23.07 -38.00 -28.44
C LYS A 659 -22.44 -38.66 -29.67
N GLU A 660 -22.10 -37.88 -30.70
CA GLU A 660 -21.51 -38.38 -31.93
C GLU A 660 -20.04 -38.81 -31.73
N THR A 661 -19.20 -38.02 -31.04
CA THR A 661 -17.81 -38.38 -30.76
C THR A 661 -17.67 -39.57 -29.81
N LYS A 662 -18.47 -39.66 -28.76
CA LYS A 662 -18.49 -40.85 -27.88
C LYS A 662 -18.89 -42.12 -28.64
N LYS A 663 -19.84 -42.01 -29.57
CA LYS A 663 -20.28 -43.13 -30.42
C LYS A 663 -19.19 -43.55 -31.41
N GLU A 664 -18.53 -42.60 -32.09
CA GLU A 664 -17.40 -42.91 -32.97
C GLU A 664 -16.21 -43.51 -32.22
N SER A 665 -15.82 -42.93 -31.07
CA SER A 665 -14.68 -43.41 -30.29
C SER A 665 -14.88 -44.84 -29.80
N TYR A 666 -16.10 -45.19 -29.39
CA TYR A 666 -16.47 -46.55 -28.98
C TYR A 666 -16.41 -47.54 -30.16
N ILE A 667 -16.94 -47.16 -31.32
CA ILE A 667 -16.92 -48.00 -32.54
C ILE A 667 -15.48 -48.19 -33.06
N LYS A 668 -14.67 -47.13 -33.07
CA LYS A 668 -13.24 -47.20 -33.45
C LYS A 668 -12.45 -48.08 -32.48
N GLY A 669 -12.68 -47.97 -31.17
CA GLY A 669 -12.07 -48.85 -30.16
C GLY A 669 -12.39 -50.34 -30.36
N LEU A 670 -13.64 -50.68 -30.69
CA LEU A 670 -14.06 -52.05 -31.03
C LEU A 670 -13.40 -52.58 -32.32
N LEU A 671 -13.22 -51.72 -33.32
CA LEU A 671 -12.53 -52.09 -34.57
C LEU A 671 -11.02 -52.29 -34.38
N TYR A 672 -10.33 -51.41 -33.65
CA TYR A 672 -8.89 -51.56 -33.40
C TYR A 672 -8.55 -52.73 -32.46
N SER A 673 -9.39 -53.00 -31.46
CA SER A 673 -9.22 -54.18 -30.58
C SER A 673 -9.44 -55.50 -31.32
N SER A 674 -10.49 -55.60 -32.16
CA SER A 674 -10.70 -56.80 -32.98
C SER A 674 -9.58 -57.02 -34.01
N LEU A 675 -9.12 -55.96 -34.70
CA LEU A 675 -7.97 -56.03 -35.61
C LEU A 675 -6.68 -56.50 -34.91
N THR A 676 -6.33 -55.91 -33.77
CA THR A 676 -5.12 -56.31 -33.03
C THR A 676 -5.19 -57.75 -32.52
N ILE A 677 -6.36 -58.20 -32.01
CA ILE A 677 -6.59 -59.60 -31.62
C ILE A 677 -6.44 -60.54 -32.84
N SER A 678 -6.99 -60.19 -34.00
CA SER A 678 -6.84 -60.97 -35.24
C SER A 678 -5.40 -61.03 -35.73
N SER A 679 -4.64 -59.93 -35.67
CA SER A 679 -3.21 -59.92 -36.01
C SER A 679 -2.37 -60.77 -35.04
N ILE A 680 -2.66 -60.71 -33.74
CA ILE A 680 -1.99 -61.55 -32.73
C ILE A 680 -2.29 -63.03 -32.97
N LEU A 681 -3.54 -63.39 -33.28
CA LEU A 681 -3.93 -64.74 -33.67
C LEU A 681 -3.22 -65.22 -34.94
N LEU A 682 -3.12 -64.37 -35.98
CA LEU A 682 -2.39 -64.68 -37.20
C LEU A 682 -0.89 -64.90 -36.95
N ILE A 683 -0.26 -64.08 -36.11
CA ILE A 683 1.15 -64.25 -35.72
C ILE A 683 1.33 -65.56 -34.93
N PHE A 684 0.45 -65.87 -33.97
CA PHE A 684 0.50 -67.14 -33.23
C PHE A 684 0.26 -68.36 -34.13
N ILE A 685 -0.66 -68.27 -35.08
CA ILE A 685 -0.93 -69.33 -36.07
C ILE A 685 0.28 -69.50 -36.99
N TYR A 686 0.87 -68.41 -37.48
CA TYR A 686 2.07 -68.44 -38.31
C TYR A 686 3.26 -69.08 -37.59
N PHE A 687 3.56 -68.67 -36.35
CA PHE A 687 4.60 -69.31 -35.52
C PHE A 687 4.29 -70.78 -35.21
N LYS A 688 3.02 -71.15 -34.97
CA LYS A 688 2.60 -72.53 -34.69
C LYS A 688 2.57 -73.41 -35.94
N ALA A 689 2.47 -72.83 -37.14
CA ALA A 689 2.61 -73.51 -38.41
C ALA A 689 4.09 -73.72 -38.78
N THR A 690 4.90 -72.65 -38.77
CA THR A 690 6.34 -72.73 -39.12
C THR A 690 7.14 -73.60 -38.14
N SER A 691 6.81 -73.59 -36.85
CA SER A 691 7.39 -74.52 -35.86
C SER A 691 6.92 -75.99 -36.00
N ARG A 692 6.02 -76.29 -36.95
CA ARG A 692 5.55 -77.65 -37.26
C ARG A 692 5.93 -78.14 -38.67
N THR A 693 6.39 -77.28 -39.57
CA THR A 693 6.68 -77.65 -40.97
C THR A 693 8.17 -77.76 -41.32
N HIS A 694 9.09 -77.23 -40.49
CA HIS A 694 10.54 -77.37 -40.73
C HIS A 694 11.28 -77.99 -39.54
N LYS A 695 11.91 -79.15 -39.78
CA LYS A 695 13.01 -79.65 -38.95
C LYS A 695 14.24 -78.76 -39.17
N TRP A 696 14.68 -78.05 -38.14
CA TRP A 696 15.94 -77.33 -38.16
C TRP A 696 17.08 -78.23 -37.64
N GLU A 697 17.61 -79.07 -38.52
CA GLU A 697 18.74 -79.95 -38.20
C GLU A 697 20.10 -79.28 -38.53
N PHE A 698 20.78 -78.89 -37.44
CA PHE A 698 22.22 -79.08 -37.20
C PHE A 698 23.31 -78.07 -37.70
N TYR A 699 24.42 -78.19 -36.95
CA TYR A 699 25.79 -77.73 -37.17
C TYR A 699 26.18 -76.27 -36.93
N SER A 700 27.49 -76.08 -36.76
CA SER A 700 28.04 -75.14 -35.78
C SER A 700 29.25 -74.36 -36.30
N LYS A 701 29.26 -73.04 -36.06
CA LYS A 701 30.32 -72.30 -35.33
C LYS A 701 30.11 -70.77 -35.35
N ARG A 702 30.54 -70.13 -34.25
CA ARG A 702 30.82 -68.67 -34.06
C ARG A 702 29.66 -67.65 -34.06
N ARG A 703 29.35 -67.19 -32.84
CA ARG A 703 29.03 -65.80 -32.43
C ARG A 703 27.89 -65.05 -33.14
N LEU A 704 26.69 -65.11 -32.54
CA LEU A 704 25.95 -63.93 -32.08
C LEU A 704 24.84 -64.37 -31.09
N ILE A 705 24.99 -64.08 -29.79
CA ILE A 705 24.02 -64.49 -28.76
C ILE A 705 23.18 -63.29 -28.33
N PHE A 706 22.09 -63.03 -29.07
CA PHE A 706 20.91 -62.39 -28.50
C PHE A 706 19.95 -63.49 -28.02
N SER A 707 19.86 -63.68 -26.70
CA SER A 707 18.98 -64.69 -26.14
C SER A 707 17.52 -64.27 -26.25
N ILE A 708 16.71 -65.08 -26.94
CA ILE A 708 15.28 -64.86 -27.22
C ILE A 708 14.47 -64.39 -25.97
N PRO A 709 14.69 -64.90 -24.74
CA PRO A 709 14.03 -64.40 -23.53
C PRO A 709 14.23 -62.90 -23.23
N LYS A 710 15.30 -62.26 -23.70
CA LYS A 710 15.53 -60.81 -23.54
C LYS A 710 14.64 -59.99 -24.48
N LEU A 711 14.45 -60.44 -25.72
CA LEU A 711 13.55 -59.78 -26.69
C LEU A 711 12.10 -59.88 -26.21
N LEU A 712 11.68 -61.07 -25.74
CA LEU A 712 10.37 -61.28 -25.11
C LEU A 712 10.13 -60.38 -23.90
N LYS A 713 11.12 -60.19 -23.02
CA LYS A 713 11.00 -59.24 -21.89
C LYS A 713 10.87 -57.78 -22.35
N PHE A 714 11.56 -57.37 -23.41
CA PHE A 714 11.45 -56.01 -23.94
C PHE A 714 10.04 -55.74 -24.52
N CYS A 715 9.50 -56.67 -25.29
CA CYS A 715 8.13 -56.59 -25.79
C CYS A 715 7.10 -56.57 -24.64
N LEU A 716 7.29 -57.38 -23.59
CA LEU A 716 6.39 -57.37 -22.43
C LEU A 716 6.37 -56.03 -21.68
N LEU A 717 7.53 -55.36 -21.52
CA LEU A 717 7.61 -54.03 -20.91
C LEU A 717 6.92 -52.96 -21.77
N ALA A 718 7.06 -53.01 -23.09
CA ALA A 718 6.36 -52.10 -23.99
C ALA A 718 4.83 -52.28 -23.92
N MET A 719 4.37 -53.54 -23.82
CA MET A 719 2.94 -53.86 -23.68
C MET A 719 2.34 -53.40 -22.35
N THR A 720 3.05 -53.57 -21.22
CA THR A 720 2.56 -53.08 -19.93
C THR A 720 2.57 -51.55 -19.83
N ALA A 721 3.56 -50.87 -20.43
CA ALA A 721 3.56 -49.42 -20.55
C ALA A 721 2.35 -48.92 -21.35
N GLY A 722 2.06 -49.53 -22.50
CA GLY A 722 0.89 -49.17 -23.32
C GLY A 722 -0.44 -49.27 -22.59
N ILE A 723 -0.66 -50.36 -21.83
CA ILE A 723 -1.92 -50.59 -21.10
C ILE A 723 -2.14 -49.57 -19.96
N VAL A 724 -1.08 -49.01 -19.36
CA VAL A 724 -1.22 -48.02 -18.28
C VAL A 724 -1.64 -46.63 -18.80
N PHE A 725 -1.29 -46.27 -20.04
CA PHE A 725 -1.66 -44.98 -20.64
C PHE A 725 -3.03 -44.96 -21.33
N PHE A 726 -3.77 -46.07 -21.33
CA PHE A 726 -5.01 -46.26 -22.12
C PHE A 726 -6.22 -45.39 -21.73
N ASN A 727 -6.09 -44.50 -20.74
CA ASN A 727 -7.21 -43.87 -20.04
C ASN A 727 -7.17 -42.33 -20.01
N GLN A 728 -6.27 -41.66 -20.76
CA GLN A 728 -6.12 -40.19 -20.69
C GLN A 728 -6.14 -39.43 -22.02
N ASP A 729 -5.63 -39.93 -23.16
CA ASP A 729 -5.69 -39.20 -24.44
C ASP A 729 -5.62 -40.12 -25.69
N PRO A 730 -6.53 -40.00 -26.68
CA PRO A 730 -6.42 -40.72 -27.96
C PRO A 730 -5.16 -40.41 -28.79
N ASP A 731 -4.57 -39.20 -28.72
CA ASP A 731 -3.36 -38.87 -29.48
C ASP A 731 -2.12 -39.59 -28.91
N THR A 732 -2.14 -39.91 -27.60
CA THR A 732 -1.11 -40.76 -26.97
C THR A 732 -1.16 -42.21 -27.50
N VAL A 733 -2.34 -42.69 -27.90
CA VAL A 733 -2.51 -44.04 -28.49
C VAL A 733 -1.92 -44.09 -29.90
N MET A 734 -2.08 -43.04 -30.70
CA MET A 734 -1.44 -42.92 -32.02
C MET A 734 0.10 -42.93 -31.90
N PHE A 735 0.65 -42.16 -30.97
CA PHE A 735 2.11 -42.04 -30.80
C PHE A 735 2.76 -43.34 -30.31
N THR A 736 2.16 -44.02 -29.33
CA THR A 736 2.64 -45.31 -28.82
C THR A 736 2.48 -46.45 -29.83
N GLY A 737 1.39 -46.45 -30.61
CA GLY A 737 1.19 -47.37 -31.73
C GLY A 737 2.25 -47.21 -32.82
N LEU A 738 2.58 -45.97 -33.20
CA LEU A 738 3.60 -45.66 -34.21
C LEU A 738 4.99 -46.13 -33.77
N ILE A 739 5.39 -45.85 -32.53
CA ILE A 739 6.68 -46.31 -31.96
C ILE A 739 6.77 -47.85 -31.97
N THR A 740 5.68 -48.53 -31.60
CA THR A 740 5.63 -50.00 -31.59
C THR A 740 5.73 -50.59 -33.00
N PHE A 741 5.08 -49.97 -33.98
CA PHE A 741 5.14 -50.37 -35.39
C PHE A 741 6.55 -50.16 -35.99
N ILE A 742 7.17 -49.01 -35.76
CA ILE A 742 8.54 -48.70 -36.20
C ILE A 742 9.55 -49.67 -35.56
N GLY A 743 9.41 -49.96 -34.26
CA GLY A 743 10.25 -50.97 -33.58
C GLY A 743 10.08 -52.37 -34.18
N GLY A 744 8.85 -52.77 -34.52
CA GLY A 744 8.57 -54.03 -35.21
C GLY A 744 9.19 -54.12 -36.60
N LEU A 745 9.13 -53.04 -37.39
CA LEU A 745 9.79 -52.96 -38.70
C LEU A 745 11.31 -53.06 -38.59
N LEU A 746 11.94 -52.31 -37.68
CA LEU A 746 13.38 -52.35 -37.43
C LEU A 746 13.87 -53.76 -37.04
N VAL A 747 13.15 -54.47 -36.17
CA VAL A 747 13.46 -55.86 -35.82
C VAL A 747 13.30 -56.78 -37.04
N THR A 748 12.26 -56.57 -37.85
CA THR A 748 11.98 -57.41 -39.04
C THR A 748 13.03 -57.19 -40.15
N GLU A 749 13.41 -55.95 -40.44
CA GLU A 749 14.50 -55.65 -41.38
C GLU A 749 15.84 -56.19 -40.85
N THR A 750 16.14 -56.04 -39.56
CA THR A 750 17.36 -56.59 -38.96
C THR A 750 17.40 -58.12 -39.10
N MET A 751 16.29 -58.81 -38.85
CA MET A 751 16.21 -60.26 -39.07
C MET A 751 16.35 -60.63 -40.56
N ASN A 752 15.69 -59.91 -41.48
CA ASN A 752 15.82 -60.13 -42.92
C ASN A 752 17.25 -59.86 -43.43
N TYR A 753 17.96 -58.89 -42.85
CA TYR A 753 19.36 -58.61 -43.17
C TYR A 753 20.30 -59.75 -42.74
N PHE A 754 20.05 -60.38 -41.58
CA PHE A 754 20.80 -61.56 -41.16
C PHE A 754 20.43 -62.82 -41.97
N LEU A 755 19.14 -63.03 -42.28
CA LEU A 755 18.64 -64.18 -43.06
C LEU A 755 19.05 -64.12 -44.55
N SER A 756 19.06 -62.95 -45.17
CA SER A 756 19.50 -62.79 -46.57
C SER A 756 21.00 -63.03 -46.76
N ARG A 757 21.80 -62.99 -45.68
CA ARG A 757 23.24 -63.29 -45.70
C ARG A 757 23.62 -64.71 -45.27
N SER A 758 22.68 -65.56 -44.82
CA SER A 758 22.98 -66.96 -44.49
C SER A 758 22.97 -67.91 -45.70
N ASN A 759 22.46 -67.47 -46.86
CA ASN A 759 22.16 -68.36 -48.00
C ASN A 759 23.17 -68.26 -49.18
N THR A 760 24.43 -67.92 -48.92
CA THR A 760 25.49 -67.88 -49.97
C THR A 760 26.84 -68.51 -49.54
N THR A 761 26.76 -69.63 -48.83
CA THR A 761 27.74 -70.75 -48.82
C THR A 761 27.16 -71.85 -47.92
N GLN A 762 26.87 -73.06 -48.36
CA GLN A 762 27.12 -73.72 -49.66
C GLN A 762 25.80 -74.05 -50.37
#